data_AF-H8WY92-F1
#
_entry.id   AF-H8WY92-F1
#
_cell.length_a   1.000
_cell.length_b   1.000
_cell.length_c   1.000
_cell.angle_alpha   90.00
_cell.angle_beta   90.00
_cell.angle_gamma   90.00
#
_symmetry.space_group_name_H-M   'P 1'
#
loop_
_entity.id
_entity.type
_entity.pdbx_description
1 polymer ?
#
loop_
_entity_poly.entity_id
_entity_poly.type
_entity_poly.pdbx_seq_one_letter_code
_entity_poly.pdbx_strand_id
1 'polypeptide(L)'
;MLDKDSEEEIDTVEFEFAISPKGPVKNFDKRHDHIRSLLKLPLSDTVLKFVFDTVVSLCDPFTQPEETADYVLSVSCISDLLISISYSFYMESEGSKELEISSIKFDISTKFFTLLRLIHDFLNASDELKLRFVDNSEEKWKTTLSEWTPKGSISNDELNLKLLYSMACVLIMSIQKMYAPSTGASNLAMNPYLQYLINLWKCHTNIILLGLEIDRRIEFNNQENNEEEETPSIILQVLKGSSSVRCVLAWIINQNPSSAVEYDSPQENIKSISDGAMDLKNESILNFIEPLARSSTNGGAISVDMRLVIIALLILYSSTSFTSEQHRTTETPSVNEEQALRKLNKSKGIAELGDVLIDLEYADRFDEDIKYMLEYEIEDADEIDEKDLKSPGHSDFNSIANEELAEQEAIDIQFDDEGRDWRDIVRGENVRFNPLFLEKFAAFDQGQDKSESDDLFTTWDELYFTFEFLSVCSIEGSPEAEAKIGQSVINTISKAIKDEIEGRETSITPDLIHKYWSSPASEMDIKKAQDNNKLLIPIFSITKFELMLQSNSKLARAAMDEMLMCNGHRRLLIWFITHDLNLSNLLIDYIFQLAVGLRGIPDTSAPYSFSRQGGKVILSEVEQSMLLHEFFTNSAFYLSANEGLEIDDGYEVVLAESIAKKLMILLCLMISQLIKLDIVKIGDKNAKDDIHNYNNELQVLLIGWIGKVPEARQLYFRIKSLQNDQRVENVEDNPPVDPSQRKELLAKYSAMTASEIDNDLDTNPLNARIVDEYAKRVETGLFAVLSKGKIGKSSTIQEDFHTFMVNFNTLCKIERFAEYLFEKFEAVITSGEAVYSDKSLDSPKSEDLMAESKNENANDGNTPKSSNKKKTNSKSKKKTKSKKSRT
;
A
#
# COMPACT_ATOMS: atom_id res chain seq x y z
N MET A 1 70.31 6.77 -12.40
CA MET A 1 70.70 5.94 -11.26
C MET A 1 69.40 5.47 -10.65
N LEU A 2 68.96 4.26 -11.04
CA LEU A 2 69.11 2.98 -10.31
C LEU A 2 67.86 2.78 -9.44
N ASP A 3 67.04 1.73 -9.58
CA ASP A 3 67.41 0.34 -9.84
C ASP A 3 66.46 -0.42 -10.78
N LYS A 4 67.07 -1.36 -11.51
CA LYS A 4 66.47 -2.49 -12.21
C LYS A 4 66.19 -3.59 -11.17
N ASP A 5 65.12 -4.36 -11.35
CA ASP A 5 65.18 -5.81 -11.11
C ASP A 5 64.15 -6.57 -11.97
N SER A 6 64.70 -7.57 -12.67
CA SER A 6 64.10 -8.76 -13.30
C SER A 6 62.85 -8.63 -14.18
N GLU A 7 63.09 -8.54 -15.49
CA GLU A 7 62.25 -9.14 -16.53
C GLU A 7 62.20 -10.66 -16.31
N GLU A 8 61.09 -11.19 -15.80
CA GLU A 8 60.72 -12.59 -16.05
C GLU A 8 59.97 -12.64 -17.38
N GLU A 9 60.58 -13.32 -18.36
CA GLU A 9 59.97 -13.67 -19.64
C GLU A 9 58.69 -14.47 -19.39
N ILE A 10 57.54 -13.81 -19.41
CA ILE A 10 56.26 -14.49 -19.58
C ILE A 10 56.26 -14.96 -21.03
N ASP A 11 56.37 -16.28 -21.24
CA ASP A 11 56.15 -16.92 -22.54
C ASP A 11 54.80 -16.44 -23.08
N THR A 12 54.83 -15.49 -24.02
CA THR A 12 53.67 -15.09 -24.80
C THR A 12 53.30 -16.28 -25.68
N VAL A 13 52.33 -17.08 -25.24
CA VAL A 13 51.70 -18.07 -26.08
C VAL A 13 50.78 -17.33 -27.06
N GLU A 14 51.31 -16.99 -28.23
CA GLU A 14 50.50 -16.54 -29.36
C GLU A 14 49.63 -17.71 -29.83
N PHE A 15 48.34 -17.67 -29.48
CA PHE A 15 47.35 -18.53 -30.11
C PHE A 15 47.02 -17.95 -31.49
N GLU A 16 47.70 -18.45 -32.53
CA GLU A 16 47.22 -18.30 -33.91
C GLU A 16 45.93 -19.13 -34.06
N PHE A 17 44.78 -18.49 -33.84
CA PHE A 17 43.51 -19.07 -34.27
C PHE A 17 43.52 -19.10 -35.79
N ALA A 18 43.67 -20.29 -36.36
CA ALA A 18 43.50 -20.55 -37.79
C ALA A 18 42.02 -20.37 -38.19
N ILE A 19 41.50 -19.15 -38.13
CA ILE A 19 40.24 -18.81 -38.77
C ILE A 19 40.53 -18.73 -40.27
N SER A 20 40.22 -19.81 -40.98
CA SER A 20 40.26 -19.81 -42.44
C SER A 20 39.44 -18.61 -42.95
N PRO A 21 40.01 -17.70 -43.77
CA PRO A 21 39.30 -16.54 -44.32
C PRO A 21 38.19 -16.93 -45.32
N LYS A 22 37.90 -18.24 -45.44
CA LYS A 22 36.85 -18.85 -46.26
C LYS A 22 36.01 -19.87 -45.48
N GLY A 23 35.89 -19.72 -44.16
CA GLY A 23 34.83 -20.40 -43.41
C GLY A 23 33.45 -19.92 -43.88
N PRO A 24 32.40 -20.77 -43.85
CA PRO A 24 31.06 -20.31 -44.18
C PRO A 24 30.69 -19.17 -43.23
N VAL A 25 30.37 -18.00 -43.77
CA VAL A 25 29.72 -16.93 -43.01
C VAL A 25 28.53 -17.57 -42.31
N LYS A 26 28.56 -17.67 -40.98
CA LYS A 26 27.40 -18.17 -40.22
C LYS A 26 26.23 -17.28 -40.64
N ASN A 27 25.20 -17.88 -41.21
CA ASN A 27 24.01 -17.14 -41.62
C ASN A 27 23.28 -16.70 -40.35
N PHE A 28 23.58 -15.49 -39.87
CA PHE A 28 23.01 -14.89 -38.67
C PHE A 28 21.51 -14.58 -38.84
N ASP A 29 21.04 -14.44 -40.09
CA ASP A 29 19.63 -14.17 -40.41
C ASP A 29 18.69 -15.33 -40.04
N LYS A 30 19.21 -16.57 -39.90
CA LYS A 30 18.38 -17.74 -39.56
C LYS A 30 17.66 -17.58 -38.21
N ARG A 31 18.29 -16.93 -37.23
CA ARG A 31 17.67 -16.67 -35.92
C ARG A 31 16.55 -15.64 -36.06
N HIS A 32 16.84 -14.55 -36.76
CA HIS A 32 15.87 -13.47 -36.99
C HIS A 32 14.66 -13.98 -37.78
N ASP A 33 14.89 -14.82 -38.80
CA ASP A 33 13.85 -15.51 -39.54
C ASP A 33 13.00 -16.43 -38.66
N HIS A 34 13.61 -17.13 -37.70
CA HIS A 34 12.91 -17.96 -36.73
C HIS A 34 12.00 -17.12 -35.83
N ILE A 35 12.52 -16.05 -35.22
CA ILE A 35 11.72 -15.11 -34.40
C ILE A 35 10.60 -14.49 -35.24
N ARG A 36 10.88 -14.09 -36.48
CA ARG A 36 9.87 -13.55 -37.40
C ARG A 36 8.72 -14.51 -37.63
N SER A 37 9.04 -15.81 -37.79
CA SER A 37 8.05 -16.86 -37.99
C SER A 37 7.17 -17.08 -36.75
N LEU A 38 7.75 -16.97 -35.55
CA LEU A 38 7.05 -17.14 -34.28
C LEU A 38 6.09 -15.99 -34.00
N LEU A 39 6.51 -14.75 -34.27
CA LEU A 39 5.66 -13.55 -34.15
C LEU A 39 4.59 -13.46 -35.25
N LYS A 40 4.62 -14.34 -36.26
CA LYS A 40 3.68 -14.40 -37.38
C LYS A 40 3.52 -13.05 -38.10
N LEU A 41 4.64 -12.36 -38.33
CA LEU A 41 4.65 -11.04 -38.95
C LEU A 41 4.04 -11.05 -40.37
N PRO A 42 3.15 -10.11 -40.72
CA PRO A 42 2.49 -10.08 -42.02
C PRO A 42 3.50 -9.74 -43.13
N LEU A 43 3.61 -10.62 -44.13
CA LEU A 43 4.57 -10.50 -45.23
C LEU A 43 4.29 -9.31 -46.17
N SER A 44 3.10 -8.71 -46.10
CA SER A 44 2.67 -7.62 -46.98
C SER A 44 3.12 -6.22 -46.53
N ASP A 45 3.49 -6.06 -45.26
CA ASP A 45 3.85 -4.75 -44.69
C ASP A 45 5.38 -4.58 -44.72
N THR A 46 5.87 -3.87 -45.74
CA THR A 46 7.30 -3.66 -45.98
C THR A 46 7.94 -2.81 -44.88
N VAL A 47 7.24 -1.82 -44.36
CA VAL A 47 7.74 -0.93 -43.29
C VAL A 47 7.83 -1.71 -41.98
N LEU A 48 6.79 -2.48 -41.62
CA LEU A 48 6.83 -3.31 -40.41
C LEU A 48 7.95 -4.35 -40.46
N LYS A 49 8.16 -4.97 -41.62
CA LYS A 49 9.26 -5.91 -41.83
C LYS A 49 10.61 -5.22 -41.64
N PHE A 50 10.80 -4.05 -42.24
CA PHE A 50 12.04 -3.29 -42.09
C PHE A 50 12.30 -2.89 -40.64
N VAL A 51 11.27 -2.43 -39.92
CA VAL A 51 11.35 -2.11 -38.50
C VAL A 51 11.77 -3.33 -37.69
N PHE A 52 11.15 -4.49 -37.95
CA PHE A 52 11.52 -5.75 -37.29
C PHE A 52 12.99 -6.11 -37.55
N ASP A 53 13.40 -6.12 -38.83
CA ASP A 53 14.77 -6.46 -39.24
C ASP A 53 15.79 -5.52 -38.61
N THR A 54 15.44 -4.23 -38.47
CA THR A 54 16.30 -3.22 -37.84
C THR A 54 16.43 -3.45 -36.35
N VAL A 55 15.31 -3.55 -35.61
CA VAL A 55 15.37 -3.66 -34.14
C VAL A 55 16.01 -4.97 -33.69
N VAL A 56 15.71 -6.09 -34.37
CA VAL A 56 16.32 -7.39 -34.04
C VAL A 56 17.82 -7.38 -34.32
N SER A 57 18.26 -6.72 -35.39
CA SER A 57 19.69 -6.62 -35.71
C SER A 57 20.45 -5.75 -34.72
N LEU A 58 19.83 -4.69 -34.22
CA LEU A 58 20.44 -3.79 -33.24
C LEU A 58 20.51 -4.39 -31.83
N CYS A 59 19.58 -5.30 -31.49
CA CYS A 59 19.53 -5.94 -30.16
C CYS A 59 20.28 -7.28 -30.11
N ASP A 60 20.56 -7.94 -31.24
CA ASP A 60 21.24 -9.23 -31.26
C ASP A 60 22.77 -9.04 -31.16
N PRO A 61 23.46 -9.61 -30.14
CA PRO A 61 24.89 -9.44 -29.91
C PRO A 61 25.76 -9.84 -31.11
N PHE A 62 25.26 -10.73 -31.98
CA PHE A 62 26.02 -11.22 -33.12
C PHE A 62 25.91 -10.34 -34.36
N THR A 63 24.97 -9.40 -34.38
CA THR A 63 24.75 -8.45 -35.49
C THR A 63 24.87 -6.99 -35.06
N GLN A 64 24.93 -6.75 -33.75
CA GLN A 64 25.14 -5.45 -33.15
C GLN A 64 26.50 -4.85 -33.59
N PRO A 65 26.58 -3.52 -33.79
CA PRO A 65 27.87 -2.85 -33.99
C PRO A 65 28.80 -3.07 -32.79
N GLU A 66 30.11 -2.96 -33.01
CA GLU A 66 31.09 -3.02 -31.93
C GLU A 66 30.86 -1.87 -30.93
N GLU A 67 30.70 -2.24 -29.66
CA GLU A 67 30.57 -1.31 -28.55
C GLU A 67 31.93 -0.73 -28.15
N THR A 68 31.95 0.52 -27.70
CA THR A 68 33.17 1.15 -27.16
C THR A 68 32.84 1.85 -25.85
N ALA A 69 33.87 2.15 -25.04
CA ALA A 69 33.68 2.86 -23.78
C ALA A 69 32.98 4.23 -23.95
N ASP A 70 33.14 4.87 -25.12
CA ASP A 70 32.51 6.16 -25.43
C ASP A 70 31.11 6.01 -26.07
N TYR A 71 30.79 4.84 -26.62
CA TYR A 71 29.54 4.55 -27.32
C TYR A 71 28.96 3.22 -26.85
N VAL A 72 28.26 3.29 -25.72
CA VAL A 72 27.45 2.18 -25.21
C VAL A 72 26.15 2.10 -26.00
N LEU A 73 25.83 0.92 -26.51
CA LEU A 73 24.58 0.61 -27.20
C LEU A 73 23.52 0.25 -26.16
N SER A 74 23.18 1.25 -25.35
CA SER A 74 22.15 1.20 -24.34
C SER A 74 20.73 1.22 -24.93
N VAL A 75 19.73 0.93 -24.10
CA VAL A 75 18.30 1.05 -24.47
C VAL A 75 18.02 2.40 -25.12
N SER A 76 18.52 3.48 -24.52
CA SER A 76 18.37 4.85 -25.04
C SER A 76 19.05 5.01 -26.40
N CYS A 77 20.32 4.62 -26.53
CA CYS A 77 21.10 4.77 -27.76
C CYS A 77 20.47 4.01 -28.94
N ILE A 78 20.14 2.73 -28.72
CA ILE A 78 19.51 1.88 -29.74
C ILE A 78 18.14 2.45 -30.15
N SER A 79 17.39 3.03 -29.20
CA SER A 79 16.10 3.66 -29.51
C SER A 79 16.26 4.85 -30.45
N ASP A 80 17.32 5.65 -30.32
CA ASP A 80 17.61 6.79 -31.20
C ASP A 80 18.02 6.31 -32.60
N LEU A 81 18.82 5.24 -32.67
CA LEU A 81 19.19 4.59 -33.93
C LEU A 81 17.96 4.02 -34.65
N LEU A 82 17.10 3.30 -33.92
CA LEU A 82 15.88 2.71 -34.49
C LEU A 82 14.95 3.79 -35.07
N ILE A 83 14.72 4.88 -34.33
CA ILE A 83 13.90 6.01 -34.82
C ILE A 83 14.54 6.61 -36.08
N SER A 84 15.85 6.88 -36.06
CA SER A 84 16.56 7.56 -37.15
C SER A 84 16.60 6.71 -38.44
N ILE A 85 16.87 5.41 -38.31
CA ILE A 85 16.91 4.47 -39.43
C ILE A 85 15.50 4.25 -39.99
N SER A 86 14.50 4.06 -39.13
CA SER A 86 13.10 3.91 -39.56
C SER A 86 12.58 5.15 -40.28
N TYR A 87 12.93 6.35 -39.79
CA TYR A 87 12.59 7.60 -40.45
C TYR A 87 13.24 7.71 -41.82
N SER A 88 14.53 7.38 -41.93
CA SER A 88 15.26 7.44 -43.20
C SER A 88 14.64 6.51 -44.25
N PHE A 89 14.33 5.27 -43.85
CA PHE A 89 13.67 4.30 -44.73
C PHE A 89 12.25 4.73 -45.13
N TYR A 90 11.47 5.27 -44.18
CA TYR A 90 10.13 5.77 -44.46
C TYR A 90 10.17 6.91 -45.50
N MET A 91 11.11 7.84 -45.36
CA MET A 91 11.29 8.95 -46.31
C MET A 91 11.70 8.49 -47.72
N GLU A 92 12.52 7.44 -47.82
CA GLU A 92 12.94 6.85 -49.10
C GLU A 92 11.84 6.03 -49.78
N SER A 93 11.02 5.31 -49.01
CA SER A 93 9.99 4.40 -49.52
C SER A 93 8.69 5.11 -49.95
N GLU A 94 8.26 6.13 -49.22
CA GLU A 94 7.00 6.88 -49.47
C GLU A 94 7.22 8.15 -50.31
N GLY A 95 8.46 8.45 -50.74
CA GLY A 95 8.76 9.47 -51.77
C GLY A 95 8.25 10.89 -51.50
N SER A 96 8.26 11.35 -50.24
CA SER A 96 7.42 12.49 -49.82
C SER A 96 8.21 13.68 -49.26
N LYS A 97 8.35 14.76 -50.06
CA LYS A 97 8.91 16.05 -49.62
C LYS A 97 7.91 16.97 -48.90
N GLU A 98 6.65 16.55 -48.71
CA GLU A 98 5.56 17.41 -48.19
C GLU A 98 4.75 16.81 -47.01
N LEU A 99 5.16 15.69 -46.40
CA LEU A 99 4.43 15.11 -45.27
C LEU A 99 4.71 15.88 -43.96
N GLU A 100 3.66 16.09 -43.16
CA GLU A 100 3.79 16.66 -41.82
C GLU A 100 4.54 15.69 -40.90
N ILE A 101 5.51 16.20 -40.13
CA ILE A 101 6.33 15.38 -39.22
C ILE A 101 5.46 14.59 -38.22
N SER A 102 4.34 15.16 -37.79
CA SER A 102 3.37 14.50 -36.90
C SER A 102 2.76 13.24 -37.52
N SER A 103 2.47 13.28 -38.82
CA SER A 103 1.94 12.13 -39.57
C SER A 103 2.98 11.02 -39.68
N ILE A 104 4.23 11.38 -39.97
CA ILE A 104 5.34 10.42 -40.07
C ILE A 104 5.60 9.76 -38.71
N LYS A 105 5.63 10.56 -37.63
CA LYS A 105 5.75 10.06 -36.25
C LYS A 105 4.64 9.06 -35.93
N PHE A 106 3.40 9.41 -36.26
CA PHE A 106 2.26 8.53 -36.04
C PHE A 106 2.43 7.21 -36.80
N ASP A 107 2.71 7.25 -38.10
CA ASP A 107 2.84 6.04 -38.91
C ASP A 107 3.96 5.11 -38.41
N ILE A 108 5.15 5.64 -38.14
CA ILE A 108 6.26 4.84 -37.59
C ILE A 108 5.90 4.28 -36.21
N SER A 109 5.33 5.10 -35.32
CA SER A 109 4.93 4.65 -33.99
C SER A 109 3.87 3.55 -34.00
N THR A 110 2.96 3.54 -34.99
CA THR A 110 1.99 2.44 -35.13
C THR A 110 2.67 1.14 -35.53
N LYS A 111 3.76 1.17 -36.31
CA LYS A 111 4.55 -0.04 -36.63
C LYS A 111 5.30 -0.55 -35.40
N PHE A 112 5.91 0.36 -34.63
CA PHE A 112 6.59 0.01 -33.38
C PHE A 112 5.60 -0.62 -32.40
N PHE A 113 4.43 0.00 -32.24
CA PHE A 113 3.37 -0.50 -31.38
C PHE A 113 2.80 -1.85 -31.85
N THR A 114 2.64 -2.05 -33.15
CA THR A 114 2.17 -3.33 -33.71
C THR A 114 3.16 -4.45 -33.38
N LEU A 115 4.46 -4.21 -33.58
CA LEU A 115 5.50 -5.18 -33.24
C LEU A 115 5.55 -5.44 -31.73
N LEU A 116 5.46 -4.39 -30.91
CA LEU A 116 5.42 -4.49 -29.46
C LEU A 116 4.28 -5.40 -28.97
N ARG A 117 3.08 -5.25 -29.53
CA ARG A 117 1.92 -6.10 -29.21
C ARG A 117 2.16 -7.56 -29.56
N LEU A 118 2.70 -7.83 -30.75
CA LEU A 118 3.01 -9.20 -31.18
C LEU A 118 4.02 -9.88 -30.24
N ILE A 119 5.03 -9.13 -29.77
CA ILE A 119 6.00 -9.63 -28.79
C ILE A 119 5.30 -9.98 -27.48
N HIS A 120 4.51 -9.07 -26.91
CA HIS A 120 3.85 -9.31 -25.62
C HIS A 120 2.77 -10.38 -25.67
N ASP A 121 2.04 -10.51 -26.79
CA ASP A 121 1.13 -11.63 -27.02
C ASP A 121 1.88 -12.98 -27.03
N PHE A 122 3.07 -13.02 -27.62
CA PHE A 122 3.92 -14.21 -27.64
C PHE A 122 4.50 -14.54 -26.26
N LEU A 123 4.87 -13.52 -25.48
CA LEU A 123 5.37 -13.66 -24.11
C LEU A 123 4.27 -13.99 -23.08
N ASN A 124 3.00 -14.08 -23.50
CA ASN A 124 1.83 -14.16 -22.60
C ASN A 124 1.71 -12.96 -21.63
N ALA A 125 2.24 -11.79 -22.00
CA ALA A 125 2.31 -10.57 -21.19
C ALA A 125 1.32 -9.47 -21.64
N SER A 126 0.22 -9.82 -22.30
CA SER A 126 -0.72 -8.84 -22.89
C SER A 126 -2.09 -8.74 -22.19
N ASP A 127 -2.45 -9.70 -21.34
CA ASP A 127 -3.75 -9.74 -20.65
C ASP A 127 -3.58 -9.73 -19.13
N GLU A 128 -3.69 -8.53 -18.54
CA GLU A 128 -3.54 -8.30 -17.11
C GLU A 128 -4.55 -9.07 -16.26
N LEU A 129 -5.82 -9.21 -16.70
CA LEU A 129 -6.82 -9.95 -15.92
C LEU A 129 -6.58 -11.44 -15.99
N LYS A 130 -6.12 -11.95 -17.12
CA LYS A 130 -5.73 -13.36 -17.19
C LYS A 130 -4.59 -13.66 -16.23
N LEU A 131 -3.55 -12.82 -16.22
CA LEU A 131 -2.37 -12.97 -15.36
C LEU A 131 -2.70 -12.88 -13.88
N ARG A 132 -3.52 -11.90 -13.46
CA ARG A 132 -3.89 -11.67 -12.05
C ARG A 132 -4.62 -12.85 -11.41
N PHE A 133 -5.40 -13.60 -12.20
CA PHE A 133 -6.24 -14.70 -11.71
C PHE A 133 -5.72 -16.09 -12.13
N VAL A 134 -4.44 -16.21 -12.50
CA VAL A 134 -3.80 -17.52 -12.66
C VAL A 134 -3.77 -18.22 -11.31
N ASP A 135 -4.20 -19.49 -11.28
CA ASP A 135 -4.10 -20.32 -10.08
C ASP A 135 -2.64 -20.77 -9.90
N ASN A 136 -1.94 -20.10 -8.99
CA ASN A 136 -0.53 -20.32 -8.68
C ASN A 136 -0.31 -21.20 -7.43
N SER A 137 -1.33 -21.97 -7.03
CA SER A 137 -1.24 -22.89 -5.89
C SER A 137 -0.24 -24.02 -6.10
N GLU A 138 0.23 -24.61 -4.99
CA GLU A 138 1.22 -25.70 -4.96
C GLU A 138 0.88 -26.86 -5.91
N GLU A 139 -0.39 -27.25 -5.98
CA GLU A 139 -0.83 -28.37 -6.82
C GLU A 139 -0.85 -28.05 -8.32
N LYS A 140 -0.95 -26.77 -8.69
CA LYS A 140 -1.34 -26.36 -10.05
C LYS A 140 -0.33 -25.49 -10.77
N TRP A 141 0.60 -24.83 -10.08
CA TRP A 141 1.54 -23.90 -10.70
C TRP A 141 2.33 -24.52 -11.88
N LYS A 142 2.72 -25.81 -11.76
CA LYS A 142 3.39 -26.55 -12.84
C LYS A 142 2.53 -26.69 -14.10
N THR A 143 1.21 -26.80 -13.93
CA THR A 143 0.25 -26.92 -15.05
C THR A 143 -0.15 -25.58 -15.64
N THR A 144 -0.19 -24.52 -14.82
CA THR A 144 -0.56 -23.17 -15.21
C THR A 144 0.62 -22.33 -15.71
N LEU A 145 1.86 -22.83 -15.58
CA LEU A 145 3.08 -22.15 -16.03
C LEU A 145 3.00 -21.62 -17.47
N SER A 146 2.44 -22.41 -18.40
CA SER A 146 2.30 -22.04 -19.82
C SER A 146 1.27 -20.92 -20.09
N GLU A 147 0.53 -20.49 -19.07
CA GLU A 147 -0.47 -19.42 -19.17
C GLU A 147 0.15 -18.03 -19.09
N TRP A 148 1.31 -17.90 -18.43
CA TRP A 148 1.99 -16.65 -18.16
C TRP A 148 3.49 -16.65 -18.56
N THR A 149 4.06 -17.81 -18.90
CA THR A 149 5.37 -17.94 -19.54
C THR A 149 5.24 -18.21 -21.05
N PRO A 150 6.24 -17.87 -21.89
CA PRO A 150 6.18 -18.09 -23.34
C PRO A 150 5.96 -19.57 -23.74
N LYS A 151 5.03 -19.82 -24.68
CA LYS A 151 4.62 -21.17 -25.11
C LYS A 151 5.61 -21.84 -26.07
N GLY A 152 6.20 -22.97 -25.66
CA GLY A 152 6.87 -23.95 -26.55
C GLY A 152 8.12 -23.45 -27.31
N SER A 153 9.01 -24.36 -27.71
CA SER A 153 10.28 -24.18 -28.47
C SER A 153 11.30 -23.11 -28.01
N ILE A 154 10.91 -21.90 -27.60
CA ILE A 154 11.77 -20.82 -27.06
C ILE A 154 11.89 -20.89 -25.54
N SER A 155 11.02 -21.62 -24.84
CA SER A 155 11.10 -21.77 -23.37
C SER A 155 12.47 -22.30 -22.89
N ASN A 156 13.23 -22.92 -23.80
CA ASN A 156 14.57 -23.46 -23.55
C ASN A 156 15.68 -22.70 -24.32
N ASP A 157 15.35 -21.60 -25.01
CA ASP A 157 16.31 -20.77 -25.78
C ASP A 157 16.39 -19.38 -25.13
N GLU A 158 17.23 -19.30 -24.10
CA GLU A 158 17.51 -18.10 -23.32
C GLU A 158 17.85 -16.89 -24.19
N LEU A 159 18.64 -17.09 -25.25
CA LEU A 159 19.10 -15.99 -26.08
C LEU A 159 17.97 -15.36 -26.90
N ASN A 160 17.08 -16.18 -27.48
CA ASN A 160 15.93 -15.65 -28.20
C ASN A 160 14.95 -14.93 -27.25
N LEU A 161 14.81 -15.43 -26.02
CA LEU A 161 13.96 -14.81 -25.01
C LEU A 161 14.52 -13.44 -24.57
N LYS A 162 15.82 -13.37 -24.25
CA LYS A 162 16.52 -12.11 -23.97
C LYS A 162 16.37 -11.11 -25.12
N LEU A 163 16.57 -11.57 -26.36
CA LEU A 163 16.41 -10.73 -27.56
C LEU A 163 15.00 -10.15 -27.69
N LEU A 164 13.95 -10.93 -27.41
CA LEU A 164 12.56 -10.44 -27.42
C LEU A 164 12.31 -9.37 -26.35
N TYR A 165 12.84 -9.55 -25.14
CA TYR A 165 12.75 -8.54 -24.07
C TYR A 165 13.56 -7.28 -24.39
N SER A 166 14.78 -7.42 -24.94
CA SER A 166 15.58 -6.29 -25.42
C SER A 166 14.84 -5.48 -26.50
N MET A 167 14.23 -6.17 -27.49
CA MET A 167 13.39 -5.53 -28.50
C MET A 167 12.21 -4.79 -27.86
N ALA A 168 11.54 -5.39 -26.86
CA ALA A 168 10.44 -4.75 -26.14
C ALA A 168 10.88 -3.45 -25.44
N CYS A 169 11.99 -3.49 -24.69
CA CYS A 169 12.58 -2.33 -24.01
C CYS A 169 12.88 -1.19 -25.00
N VAL A 170 13.54 -1.50 -26.12
CA VAL A 170 13.85 -0.53 -27.18
C VAL A 170 12.58 0.03 -27.83
N LEU A 171 11.60 -0.80 -28.18
CA LEU A 171 10.37 -0.34 -28.82
C LEU A 171 9.57 0.60 -27.90
N ILE A 172 9.47 0.27 -26.61
CA ILE A 172 8.81 1.11 -25.60
C ILE A 172 9.50 2.46 -25.49
N MET A 173 10.83 2.47 -25.35
CA MET A 173 11.63 3.69 -25.26
C MET A 173 11.54 4.52 -26.55
N SER A 174 11.62 3.90 -27.72
CA SER A 174 11.44 4.58 -29.00
C SER A 174 10.07 5.24 -29.14
N ILE A 175 8.99 4.57 -28.71
CA ILE A 175 7.65 5.17 -28.69
C ILE A 175 7.64 6.40 -27.79
N GLN A 176 8.17 6.32 -26.57
CA GLN A 176 8.24 7.47 -25.67
C GLN A 176 9.00 8.65 -26.31
N LYS A 177 10.19 8.40 -26.86
CA LYS A 177 11.04 9.45 -27.44
C LYS A 177 10.40 10.18 -28.62
N MET A 178 9.53 9.52 -29.39
CA MET A 178 8.81 10.18 -30.51
C MET A 178 7.79 11.24 -30.03
N TYR A 179 7.21 11.05 -28.85
CA TYR A 179 6.19 11.93 -28.27
C TYR A 179 6.71 12.81 -27.12
N ALA A 180 7.94 12.58 -26.65
CA ALA A 180 8.62 13.46 -25.73
C ALA A 180 8.93 14.83 -26.37
N PRO A 181 8.86 15.93 -25.60
CA PRO A 181 9.21 17.25 -26.10
C PRO A 181 10.72 17.36 -26.37
N SER A 182 11.11 18.14 -27.37
CA SER A 182 12.52 18.39 -27.71
C SER A 182 13.28 19.18 -26.63
N THR A 183 12.55 19.94 -25.81
CA THR A 183 13.07 20.78 -24.73
C THR A 183 12.05 20.86 -23.59
N GLY A 184 12.47 20.61 -22.35
CA GLY A 184 11.62 20.62 -21.16
C GLY A 184 11.22 19.24 -20.67
N ALA A 185 10.50 19.18 -19.54
CA ALA A 185 10.04 17.93 -18.94
C ALA A 185 8.97 17.25 -19.79
N SER A 186 9.00 15.92 -19.88
CA SER A 186 8.00 15.15 -20.63
C SER A 186 6.62 15.31 -19.97
N ASN A 187 5.60 15.56 -20.78
CA ASN A 187 4.21 15.56 -20.31
C ASN A 187 3.63 14.17 -20.55
N LEU A 188 3.52 13.39 -19.48
CA LEU A 188 3.07 12.00 -19.54
C LEU A 188 1.71 11.86 -20.23
N ALA A 189 0.78 12.78 -19.96
CA ALA A 189 -0.57 12.75 -20.52
C ALA A 189 -0.61 12.97 -22.04
N MET A 190 0.46 13.47 -22.64
CA MET A 190 0.55 13.68 -24.10
C MET A 190 1.02 12.42 -24.85
N ASN A 191 1.43 11.36 -24.15
CA ASN A 191 1.76 10.09 -24.78
C ASN A 191 0.47 9.34 -25.16
N PRO A 192 0.17 9.13 -26.46
CA PRO A 192 -1.06 8.47 -26.90
C PRO A 192 -1.13 6.98 -26.51
N TYR A 193 -0.02 6.38 -26.08
CA TYR A 193 0.08 5.00 -25.65
C TYR A 193 0.06 4.83 -24.13
N LEU A 194 -0.08 5.92 -23.35
CA LEU A 194 0.03 5.90 -21.89
C LEU A 194 -0.81 4.80 -21.22
N GLN A 195 -2.08 4.68 -21.58
CA GLN A 195 -2.97 3.65 -21.02
C GLN A 195 -2.45 2.23 -21.27
N TYR A 196 -1.94 1.97 -22.48
CA TYR A 196 -1.34 0.68 -22.81
C TYR A 196 -0.07 0.44 -22.01
N LEU A 197 0.78 1.46 -21.86
CA LEU A 197 2.04 1.35 -21.09
C LEU A 197 1.77 1.04 -19.61
N ILE A 198 0.76 1.67 -18.99
CA ILE A 198 0.35 1.36 -17.61
C ILE A 198 -0.16 -0.09 -17.51
N ASN A 199 -1.02 -0.51 -18.44
CA ASN A 199 -1.53 -1.89 -18.45
C ASN A 199 -0.41 -2.91 -18.67
N LEU A 200 0.57 -2.58 -19.52
CA LEU A 200 1.75 -3.42 -19.76
C LEU A 200 2.63 -3.55 -18.52
N TRP A 201 2.82 -2.44 -17.78
CA TRP A 201 3.53 -2.46 -16.51
C TRP A 201 2.84 -3.38 -15.50
N LYS A 202 1.50 -3.34 -15.43
CA LYS A 202 0.73 -4.27 -14.59
C LYS A 202 0.87 -5.74 -15.02
N CYS A 203 0.88 -6.03 -16.32
CA CYS A 203 1.13 -7.38 -16.81
C CYS A 203 2.49 -7.92 -16.30
N HIS A 204 3.55 -7.14 -16.46
CA HIS A 204 4.89 -7.56 -15.99
C HIS A 204 4.99 -7.63 -14.46
N THR A 205 4.28 -6.76 -13.75
CA THR A 205 4.17 -6.84 -12.27
C THR A 205 3.51 -8.15 -11.84
N ASN A 206 2.39 -8.54 -12.46
CA ASN A 206 1.74 -9.82 -12.17
C ASN A 206 2.62 -11.03 -12.53
N ILE A 207 3.37 -10.97 -13.62
CA ILE A 207 4.34 -12.02 -13.98
C ILE A 207 5.43 -12.15 -12.91
N ILE A 208 5.94 -11.03 -12.40
CA ILE A 208 6.94 -11.02 -11.33
C ILE A 208 6.38 -11.64 -10.05
N LEU A 209 5.16 -11.22 -9.64
CA LEU A 209 4.48 -11.77 -8.47
C LEU A 209 4.31 -13.30 -8.57
N LEU A 210 3.86 -13.80 -9.73
CA LEU A 210 3.69 -15.24 -9.96
C LEU A 210 5.02 -16.01 -9.83
N GLY A 211 6.11 -15.45 -10.34
CA GLY A 211 7.44 -16.06 -10.27
C GLY A 211 8.01 -16.07 -8.85
N LEU A 212 7.99 -14.91 -8.16
CA LEU A 212 8.48 -14.78 -6.79
C LEU A 212 7.67 -15.64 -5.79
N GLU A 213 6.36 -15.81 -6.01
CA GLU A 213 5.55 -16.70 -5.16
C GLU A 213 5.96 -18.18 -5.31
N ILE A 214 6.32 -18.61 -6.53
CA ILE A 214 6.81 -19.98 -6.75
C ILE A 214 8.19 -20.14 -6.11
N ASP A 215 9.08 -19.17 -6.30
CA ASP A 215 10.44 -19.17 -5.76
C ASP A 215 10.44 -19.28 -4.23
N ARG A 216 9.74 -18.37 -3.53
CA ARG A 216 9.59 -18.41 -2.06
C ARG A 216 9.01 -19.74 -1.55
N ARG A 217 8.13 -20.37 -2.35
CA ARG A 217 7.56 -21.68 -1.98
C ARG A 217 8.57 -22.80 -2.13
N ILE A 218 9.38 -22.78 -3.19
CA ILE A 218 10.48 -23.73 -3.39
C ILE A 218 11.50 -23.56 -2.26
N GLU A 219 11.87 -22.32 -1.93
CA GLU A 219 12.77 -22.00 -0.81
C GLU A 219 12.23 -22.55 0.53
N PHE A 220 10.96 -22.30 0.84
CA PHE A 220 10.32 -22.80 2.06
C PHE A 220 10.30 -24.34 2.12
N ASN A 221 9.98 -25.00 0.99
CA ASN A 221 9.98 -26.45 0.91
C ASN A 221 11.38 -27.05 1.05
N ASN A 222 12.40 -26.40 0.47
CA ASN A 222 13.80 -26.78 0.61
C ASN A 222 14.23 -26.72 2.09
N GLN A 223 13.87 -25.65 2.80
CA GLN A 223 14.13 -25.49 4.24
C GLN A 223 13.42 -26.54 5.11
N GLU A 224 12.16 -26.88 4.79
CA GLU A 224 11.40 -27.89 5.55
C GLU A 224 11.87 -29.33 5.29
N ASN A 225 12.19 -29.67 4.03
CA ASN A 225 12.49 -31.03 3.61
C ASN A 225 13.99 -31.35 3.52
N ASN A 226 14.88 -30.37 3.74
CA ASN A 226 16.31 -30.45 3.40
C ASN A 226 16.52 -30.89 1.93
N GLU A 227 15.78 -30.24 1.03
CA GLU A 227 15.91 -30.41 -0.42
C GLU A 227 16.63 -29.19 -1.02
N GLU A 228 17.18 -29.35 -2.22
CA GLU A 228 17.89 -28.30 -2.98
C GLU A 228 17.22 -28.17 -4.36
N GLU A 229 15.90 -28.02 -4.41
CA GLU A 229 15.21 -27.75 -5.68
C GLU A 229 15.46 -26.29 -6.10
N GLU A 230 15.98 -26.10 -7.31
CA GLU A 230 16.16 -24.75 -7.89
C GLU A 230 14.88 -24.23 -8.53
N THR A 231 14.74 -22.91 -8.58
CA THR A 231 13.68 -22.26 -9.33
C THR A 231 13.83 -22.57 -10.83
N PRO A 232 12.76 -23.04 -11.52
CA PRO A 232 12.84 -23.42 -12.93
C PRO A 232 13.43 -22.32 -13.81
N SER A 233 14.41 -22.67 -14.66
CA SER A 233 15.13 -21.71 -15.51
C SER A 233 14.23 -20.79 -16.36
N ILE A 234 13.09 -21.29 -16.85
CA ILE A 234 12.12 -20.46 -17.57
C ILE A 234 11.53 -19.35 -16.71
N ILE A 235 11.30 -19.58 -15.41
CA ILE A 235 10.81 -18.58 -14.46
C ILE A 235 11.87 -17.51 -14.29
N LEU A 236 13.13 -17.90 -14.02
CA LEU A 236 14.26 -16.96 -13.90
C LEU A 236 14.38 -16.06 -15.13
N GLN A 237 14.37 -16.65 -16.34
CA GLN A 237 14.49 -15.87 -17.58
C GLN A 237 13.30 -14.93 -17.83
N VAL A 238 12.09 -15.34 -17.43
CA VAL A 238 10.89 -14.50 -17.52
C VAL A 238 10.92 -13.37 -16.49
N LEU A 239 11.44 -13.62 -15.28
CA LEU A 239 11.63 -12.60 -14.23
C LEU A 239 12.65 -11.55 -14.65
N LYS A 240 13.83 -11.97 -15.12
CA LYS A 240 14.88 -11.08 -15.68
C LYS A 240 14.32 -10.17 -16.77
N GLY A 241 13.67 -10.78 -17.76
CA GLY A 241 13.06 -10.07 -18.87
C GLY A 241 11.93 -9.12 -18.46
N SER A 242 11.00 -9.58 -17.62
CA SER A 242 9.86 -8.77 -17.17
C SER A 242 10.30 -7.59 -16.32
N SER A 243 11.28 -7.79 -15.43
CA SER A 243 11.88 -6.71 -14.65
C SER A 243 12.53 -5.65 -15.54
N SER A 244 13.24 -6.05 -16.60
CA SER A 244 13.85 -5.08 -17.54
C SER A 244 12.80 -4.20 -18.25
N VAL A 245 11.71 -4.79 -18.74
CA VAL A 245 10.60 -4.07 -19.37
C VAL A 245 9.91 -3.15 -18.37
N ARG A 246 9.71 -3.65 -17.14
CA ARG A 246 9.12 -2.89 -16.04
C ARG A 246 9.94 -1.66 -15.70
N CYS A 247 11.27 -1.75 -15.66
CA CYS A 247 12.15 -0.59 -15.43
C CYS A 247 12.01 0.49 -16.51
N VAL A 248 11.93 0.11 -17.79
CA VAL A 248 11.71 1.08 -18.88
C VAL A 248 10.34 1.76 -18.72
N LEU A 249 9.30 0.99 -18.40
CA LEU A 249 7.94 1.51 -18.22
C LEU A 249 7.84 2.43 -17.00
N ALA A 250 8.41 2.02 -15.87
CA ALA A 250 8.44 2.80 -14.63
C ALA A 250 9.19 4.12 -14.84
N TRP A 251 10.35 4.09 -15.51
CA TRP A 251 11.06 5.33 -15.86
C TRP A 251 10.22 6.29 -16.70
N ILE A 252 9.44 5.77 -17.66
CA ILE A 252 8.53 6.58 -18.48
C ILE A 252 7.39 7.18 -17.64
N ILE A 253 6.74 6.36 -16.81
CA ILE A 253 5.61 6.76 -15.98
C ILE A 253 6.08 7.81 -14.95
N ASN A 254 7.23 7.57 -14.30
CA ASN A 254 7.86 8.44 -13.30
C ASN A 254 8.44 9.75 -13.86
N GLN A 255 8.27 10.07 -15.14
CA GLN A 255 8.62 11.41 -15.67
C GLN A 255 7.68 12.53 -15.19
N ASN A 256 6.61 12.21 -14.47
CA ASN A 256 5.69 13.21 -13.93
C ASN A 256 6.31 13.92 -12.70
N PRO A 257 6.37 15.26 -12.63
CA PRO A 257 6.94 15.98 -11.49
C PRO A 257 6.22 15.80 -10.16
N SER A 258 5.04 15.16 -10.10
CA SER A 258 4.45 14.73 -8.82
C SER A 258 5.26 13.61 -8.13
N SER A 259 6.20 12.97 -8.82
CA SER A 259 7.09 11.93 -8.28
C SER A 259 8.14 12.42 -7.28
N ALA A 260 8.27 13.73 -7.06
CA ALA A 260 9.19 14.29 -6.07
C ALA A 260 8.56 14.22 -4.67
N VAL A 261 8.40 13.01 -4.13
CA VAL A 261 8.21 12.83 -2.69
C VAL A 261 9.55 13.14 -2.04
N GLU A 262 9.69 14.33 -1.47
CA GLU A 262 10.79 14.68 -0.57
C GLU A 262 10.57 13.88 0.73
N TYR A 263 11.16 12.69 0.83
CA TYR A 263 11.27 12.01 2.12
C TYR A 263 12.25 12.79 2.99
N ASP A 264 11.79 13.27 4.15
CA ASP A 264 12.59 13.88 5.22
C ASP A 264 13.49 12.83 5.92
N SER A 265 14.30 12.10 5.15
CA SER A 265 15.36 11.26 5.71
C SER A 265 16.67 12.06 5.74
N PRO A 266 17.40 12.07 6.87
CA PRO A 266 18.65 12.80 6.98
C PRO A 266 19.70 12.14 6.07
N GLN A 267 20.05 12.85 4.99
CA GLN A 267 21.31 12.76 4.25
C GLN A 267 21.95 11.36 4.18
N GLU A 268 21.43 10.48 3.33
CA GLU A 268 22.17 9.57 2.45
C GLU A 268 21.15 8.76 1.60
N ASN A 269 21.27 8.82 0.27
CA ASN A 269 20.44 8.14 -0.75
C ASN A 269 19.08 8.75 -1.17
N ILE A 270 19.01 10.07 -1.37
CA ILE A 270 17.94 10.66 -2.22
C ILE A 270 18.28 10.36 -3.69
N LYS A 271 17.79 9.23 -4.22
CA LYS A 271 17.95 8.89 -5.65
C LYS A 271 16.93 9.63 -6.49
N SER A 272 17.41 10.60 -7.27
CA SER A 272 16.54 11.39 -8.15
C SER A 272 16.14 10.57 -9.39
N ILE A 273 15.13 11.01 -10.17
CA ILE A 273 14.78 10.47 -11.49
C ILE A 273 16.02 10.35 -12.42
N SER A 274 17.12 11.07 -12.12
CA SER A 274 18.44 10.90 -12.77
C SER A 274 18.97 9.48 -12.73
N ASP A 275 18.75 8.73 -11.66
CA ASP A 275 19.45 7.48 -11.41
C ASP A 275 18.85 6.34 -12.24
N GLY A 276 17.53 6.32 -12.43
CA GLY A 276 16.88 5.43 -13.39
C GLY A 276 17.24 5.74 -14.86
N ALA A 277 17.63 6.99 -15.16
CA ALA A 277 18.13 7.35 -16.49
C ALA A 277 19.58 6.91 -16.73
N MET A 278 20.36 6.62 -15.67
CA MET A 278 21.75 6.19 -15.79
C MET A 278 21.82 4.81 -16.45
N ASP A 279 21.10 3.81 -15.92
CA ASP A 279 21.11 2.45 -16.49
C ASP A 279 20.62 2.44 -17.94
N LEU A 280 19.54 3.19 -18.24
CA LEU A 280 18.97 3.28 -19.59
C LEU A 280 19.91 3.91 -20.63
N LYS A 281 20.91 4.67 -20.20
CA LYS A 281 21.87 5.39 -21.06
C LYS A 281 23.26 4.76 -21.08
N ASN A 282 23.68 4.18 -19.97
CA ASN A 282 25.07 3.80 -19.74
C ASN A 282 25.27 2.28 -19.69
N GLU A 283 24.22 1.48 -19.46
CA GLU A 283 24.33 0.03 -19.54
C GLU A 283 24.06 -0.47 -20.95
N SER A 284 24.84 -1.46 -21.40
CA SER A 284 24.59 -2.12 -22.67
C SER A 284 23.22 -2.79 -22.65
N ILE A 285 22.54 -2.88 -23.80
CA ILE A 285 21.21 -3.49 -23.87
C ILE A 285 21.16 -4.92 -23.34
N LEU A 286 22.27 -5.67 -23.42
CA LEU A 286 22.36 -7.05 -22.95
C LEU A 286 22.51 -7.10 -21.43
N ASN A 287 23.39 -6.26 -20.87
CA ASN A 287 23.55 -6.15 -19.43
C ASN A 287 22.28 -5.61 -18.78
N PHE A 288 21.59 -4.67 -19.43
CA PHE A 288 20.36 -4.09 -18.90
C PHE A 288 19.23 -5.13 -18.65
N ILE A 289 19.23 -6.25 -19.38
CA ILE A 289 18.27 -7.35 -19.13
C ILE A 289 18.61 -8.13 -17.85
N GLU A 290 19.87 -8.14 -17.42
CA GLU A 290 20.31 -8.79 -16.20
C GLU A 290 20.06 -7.89 -14.98
N PRO A 291 19.25 -8.33 -14.01
CA PRO A 291 18.92 -7.51 -12.85
C PRO A 291 20.14 -7.03 -12.05
N LEU A 292 21.13 -7.90 -11.90
CA LEU A 292 22.37 -7.64 -11.14
C LEU A 292 23.31 -6.63 -11.80
N ALA A 293 23.18 -6.40 -13.11
CA ALA A 293 24.01 -5.42 -13.80
C ALA A 293 23.47 -3.98 -13.68
N ARG A 294 22.25 -3.80 -13.17
CA ARG A 294 21.61 -2.48 -13.04
C ARG A 294 21.95 -1.83 -11.71
N SER A 295 22.39 -0.58 -11.78
CA SER A 295 22.78 0.21 -10.59
C SER A 295 21.59 0.86 -9.88
N SER A 296 20.47 1.05 -10.59
CA SER A 296 19.23 1.58 -10.01
C SER A 296 18.62 0.60 -9.00
N THR A 297 18.27 1.12 -7.83
CA THR A 297 17.48 0.39 -6.83
C THR A 297 16.01 0.63 -7.10
N ASN A 298 15.18 -0.42 -7.05
CA ASN A 298 13.73 -0.35 -7.32
C ASN A 298 13.40 0.30 -8.67
N GLY A 299 14.19 0.04 -9.71
CA GLY A 299 14.06 0.70 -11.00
C GLY A 299 12.70 0.50 -11.70
N GLY A 300 11.95 -0.56 -11.37
CA GLY A 300 10.63 -0.87 -11.92
C GLY A 300 9.44 -0.40 -11.08
N ALA A 301 9.65 0.25 -9.94
CA ALA A 301 8.58 0.77 -9.08
C ALA A 301 7.98 2.07 -9.63
N ILE A 302 6.66 2.25 -9.48
CA ILE A 302 5.99 3.53 -9.79
C ILE A 302 5.88 4.38 -8.52
N SER A 303 6.27 5.66 -8.62
CA SER A 303 6.19 6.65 -7.53
C SER A 303 5.32 7.86 -7.86
N VAL A 304 4.65 7.85 -9.02
CA VAL A 304 3.83 8.96 -9.51
C VAL A 304 2.48 9.00 -8.84
N ASP A 305 2.03 10.20 -8.48
CA ASP A 305 0.62 10.42 -8.19
C ASP A 305 -0.24 10.31 -9.47
N MET A 306 -1.04 9.25 -9.52
CA MET A 306 -1.91 8.93 -10.65
C MET A 306 -3.23 9.72 -10.67
N ARG A 307 -3.55 10.52 -9.64
CA ARG A 307 -4.82 11.25 -9.53
C ARG A 307 -5.05 12.19 -10.71
N LEU A 308 -4.10 13.04 -11.05
CA LEU A 308 -4.25 13.93 -12.21
C LEU A 308 -4.00 13.21 -13.53
N VAL A 309 -3.23 12.11 -13.55
CA VAL A 309 -3.07 11.26 -14.72
C VAL A 309 -4.44 10.74 -15.17
N ILE A 310 -5.27 10.22 -14.26
CA ILE A 310 -6.61 9.76 -14.63
C ILE A 310 -7.55 10.89 -15.02
N ILE A 311 -7.45 12.07 -14.41
CA ILE A 311 -8.23 13.23 -14.87
C ILE A 311 -7.84 13.59 -16.32
N ALA A 312 -6.55 13.55 -16.65
CA ALA A 312 -6.09 13.78 -18.02
C ALA A 312 -6.61 12.70 -18.98
N LEU A 313 -6.55 11.42 -18.58
CA LEU A 313 -7.11 10.31 -19.36
C LEU A 313 -8.63 10.48 -19.54
N LEU A 314 -9.38 10.91 -18.53
CA LEU A 314 -10.81 11.19 -18.65
C LEU A 314 -11.08 12.34 -19.64
N ILE A 315 -10.29 13.41 -19.60
CA ILE A 315 -10.40 14.53 -20.55
C ILE A 315 -10.17 14.04 -21.98
N LEU A 316 -9.12 13.24 -22.21
CA LEU A 316 -8.75 12.74 -23.54
C LEU A 316 -9.69 11.64 -24.06
N TYR A 317 -10.19 10.78 -23.17
CA TYR A 317 -10.81 9.50 -23.53
C TYR A 317 -12.24 9.32 -23.05
N SER A 318 -12.91 10.40 -22.61
CA SER A 318 -14.31 10.46 -22.13
C SER A 318 -15.40 9.85 -23.06
N SER A 319 -15.05 9.31 -24.22
CA SER A 319 -15.98 8.66 -25.15
C SER A 319 -15.41 7.47 -25.92
N THR A 320 -14.18 7.03 -25.60
CA THR A 320 -13.47 5.95 -26.29
C THR A 320 -13.24 4.79 -25.33
N SER A 321 -13.67 3.58 -25.71
CA SER A 321 -13.29 2.34 -24.99
C SER A 321 -12.24 1.60 -25.80
N PHE A 322 -11.22 1.10 -25.13
CA PHE A 322 -10.06 0.46 -25.77
C PHE A 322 -10.15 -1.07 -25.77
N THR A 323 -10.86 -1.65 -24.80
CA THR A 323 -11.02 -3.11 -24.60
C THR A 323 -12.38 -3.64 -25.06
N SER A 324 -13.32 -2.77 -25.45
CA SER A 324 -14.69 -3.18 -25.83
C SER A 324 -14.79 -4.16 -27.02
N GLU A 325 -13.72 -4.35 -27.81
CA GLU A 325 -13.65 -5.37 -28.86
C GLU A 325 -13.01 -6.70 -28.42
N GLN A 326 -12.17 -6.73 -27.37
CA GLN A 326 -11.45 -7.93 -26.95
C GLN A 326 -12.33 -8.91 -26.14
N HIS A 327 -13.27 -8.39 -25.36
CA HIS A 327 -14.03 -9.18 -24.37
C HIS A 327 -15.43 -9.66 -24.83
N ARG A 328 -15.79 -9.52 -26.12
CA ARG A 328 -17.20 -9.64 -26.56
C ARG A 328 -17.68 -10.97 -27.15
N THR A 329 -16.85 -12.00 -27.37
CA THR A 329 -17.38 -13.19 -28.08
C THR A 329 -16.85 -14.58 -27.72
N THR A 330 -15.79 -14.75 -26.92
CA THR A 330 -15.14 -16.08 -26.72
C THR A 330 -14.60 -16.37 -25.32
N GLU A 331 -15.16 -15.80 -24.26
CA GLU A 331 -14.54 -15.93 -22.93
C GLU A 331 -14.92 -17.17 -22.14
N THR A 332 -13.91 -17.71 -21.46
CA THR A 332 -14.04 -18.61 -20.33
C THR A 332 -14.82 -17.94 -19.20
N PRO A 333 -15.64 -18.70 -18.45
CA PRO A 333 -16.37 -18.16 -17.29
C PRO A 333 -15.39 -17.59 -16.27
N SER A 334 -15.75 -16.48 -15.64
CA SER A 334 -14.95 -15.88 -14.55
C SER A 334 -14.77 -16.87 -13.41
N VAL A 335 -13.56 -16.91 -12.85
CA VAL A 335 -13.18 -17.81 -11.75
C VAL A 335 -13.82 -17.36 -10.44
N ASN A 336 -13.95 -16.05 -10.22
CA ASN A 336 -14.54 -15.45 -9.02
C ASN A 336 -15.37 -14.18 -9.34
N GLU A 337 -16.07 -13.66 -8.32
CA GLU A 337 -16.90 -12.44 -8.43
C GLU A 337 -16.08 -11.20 -8.76
N GLU A 338 -14.85 -11.12 -8.25
CA GLU A 338 -13.93 -10.01 -8.47
C GLU A 338 -13.52 -9.91 -9.96
N GLN A 339 -13.09 -11.02 -10.56
CA GLN A 339 -12.77 -11.08 -11.99
C GLN A 339 -13.99 -10.74 -12.85
N ALA A 340 -15.20 -11.16 -12.43
CA ALA A 340 -16.43 -10.78 -13.13
C ALA A 340 -16.70 -9.28 -13.06
N LEU A 341 -16.47 -8.64 -11.90
CA LEU A 341 -16.60 -7.20 -11.72
C LEU A 341 -15.56 -6.42 -12.55
N ARG A 342 -14.29 -6.85 -12.53
CA ARG A 342 -13.19 -6.24 -13.30
C ARG A 342 -13.46 -6.32 -14.81
N LYS A 343 -13.91 -7.48 -15.31
CA LYS A 343 -14.36 -7.65 -16.71
C LYS A 343 -15.53 -6.74 -17.06
N LEU A 344 -16.50 -6.59 -16.15
CA LEU A 344 -17.62 -5.67 -16.34
C LEU A 344 -17.14 -4.21 -16.42
N ASN A 345 -16.18 -3.81 -15.59
CA ASN A 345 -15.58 -2.48 -15.62
C ASN A 345 -14.84 -2.22 -16.93
N LYS A 346 -13.95 -3.13 -17.37
CA LYS A 346 -13.28 -3.03 -18.68
C LYS A 346 -14.27 -2.97 -19.86
N SER A 347 -15.45 -3.59 -19.75
CA SER A 347 -16.47 -3.52 -20.80
C SER A 347 -17.13 -2.14 -20.98
N LYS A 348 -16.97 -1.21 -20.02
CA LYS A 348 -17.55 0.14 -20.02
C LYS A 348 -16.43 1.17 -20.17
N GLY A 349 -16.49 2.04 -21.18
CA GLY A 349 -15.38 2.96 -21.48
C GLY A 349 -14.87 3.86 -20.35
N ILE A 350 -15.74 4.37 -19.45
CA ILE A 350 -15.29 5.19 -18.30
C ILE A 350 -14.73 4.32 -17.17
N ALA A 351 -15.41 3.21 -16.84
CA ALA A 351 -14.95 2.31 -15.78
C ALA A 351 -13.65 1.59 -16.15
N GLU A 352 -13.40 1.38 -17.45
CA GLU A 352 -12.14 0.88 -17.99
C GLU A 352 -10.94 1.75 -17.58
N LEU A 353 -11.10 3.08 -17.57
CA LEU A 353 -10.03 3.99 -17.14
C LEU A 353 -9.78 3.91 -15.63
N GLY A 354 -10.84 3.70 -14.83
CA GLY A 354 -10.67 3.44 -13.40
C GLY A 354 -10.04 2.08 -13.11
N ASP A 355 -10.36 1.06 -13.91
CA ASP A 355 -9.81 -0.29 -13.79
C ASP A 355 -8.29 -0.34 -14.01
N VAL A 356 -7.75 0.59 -14.82
CA VAL A 356 -6.31 0.78 -15.05
C VAL A 356 -5.57 1.22 -13.78
N LEU A 357 -6.25 1.91 -12.84
CA LEU A 357 -5.64 2.39 -11.59
C LEU A 357 -5.74 1.42 -10.41
N ILE A 358 -6.57 0.38 -10.51
CA ILE A 358 -6.66 -0.66 -9.48
C ILE A 358 -5.40 -1.53 -9.59
N ASP A 359 -4.91 -2.08 -8.48
CA ASP A 359 -3.71 -2.94 -8.43
C ASP A 359 -2.44 -2.27 -8.99
N LEU A 360 -2.26 -0.97 -8.68
CA LEU A 360 -0.97 -0.31 -8.85
C LEU A 360 -0.19 -0.44 -7.54
N GLU A 361 0.83 -1.30 -7.54
CA GLU A 361 1.74 -1.48 -6.42
C GLU A 361 2.72 -0.30 -6.39
N TYR A 362 2.44 0.74 -5.60
CA TYR A 362 3.28 1.93 -5.51
C TYR A 362 4.53 1.66 -4.67
N ALA A 363 5.68 2.19 -5.10
CA ALA A 363 6.95 2.11 -4.39
C ALA A 363 7.34 0.68 -3.93
N ASP A 364 6.95 -0.34 -4.71
CA ASP A 364 7.28 -1.73 -4.41
C ASP A 364 8.78 -2.03 -4.53
N ARG A 365 9.19 -3.18 -3.98
CA ARG A 365 10.59 -3.65 -3.99
C ARG A 365 10.82 -4.92 -4.82
N PHE A 366 9.92 -5.29 -5.73
CA PHE A 366 10.02 -6.58 -6.41
C PHE A 366 11.28 -6.72 -7.28
N ASP A 367 11.84 -5.62 -7.78
CA ASP A 367 13.10 -5.68 -8.53
C ASP A 367 14.30 -6.01 -7.63
N GLU A 368 14.26 -5.64 -6.34
CA GLU A 368 15.29 -6.02 -5.36
C GLU A 368 15.06 -7.46 -4.88
N ASP A 369 13.82 -7.90 -4.71
CA ASP A 369 13.51 -9.31 -4.45
C ASP A 369 14.08 -10.22 -5.57
N ILE A 370 13.99 -9.79 -6.82
CA ILE A 370 14.59 -10.52 -7.96
C ILE A 370 16.12 -10.50 -7.90
N LYS A 371 16.75 -9.38 -7.51
CA LYS A 371 18.22 -9.33 -7.37
C LYS A 371 18.67 -10.26 -6.25
N TYR A 372 18.01 -10.19 -5.09
CA TYR A 372 18.26 -11.07 -3.96
C TYR A 372 18.15 -12.56 -4.36
N MET A 373 17.04 -12.94 -5.01
CA MET A 373 16.85 -14.30 -5.53
C MET A 373 18.02 -14.75 -6.43
N LEU A 374 18.53 -13.87 -7.30
CA LEU A 374 19.63 -14.20 -8.22
C LEU A 374 21.03 -14.14 -7.58
N GLU A 375 21.22 -13.36 -6.51
CA GLU A 375 22.49 -13.29 -5.77
C GLU A 375 22.73 -14.59 -5.00
N TYR A 376 21.70 -15.12 -4.33
CA TYR A 376 21.77 -16.42 -3.64
C TYR A 376 22.12 -17.57 -4.59
N GLU A 377 21.54 -17.60 -5.79
CA GLU A 377 21.88 -18.61 -6.81
C GLU A 377 23.36 -18.56 -7.25
N ILE A 378 24.02 -17.41 -7.13
CA ILE A 378 25.45 -17.25 -7.48
C ILE A 378 26.35 -17.66 -6.31
N GLU A 379 25.96 -17.33 -5.08
CA GLU A 379 26.71 -17.72 -3.87
C GLU A 379 26.76 -19.25 -3.71
N ASP A 380 25.68 -19.96 -4.05
CA ASP A 380 25.65 -21.44 -4.08
C ASP A 380 26.55 -22.05 -5.17
N ALA A 381 26.91 -21.29 -6.21
CA ALA A 381 27.79 -21.74 -7.29
C ALA A 381 29.30 -21.55 -6.98
N ASP A 382 29.64 -20.65 -6.05
CA ASP A 382 31.01 -20.24 -5.73
C ASP A 382 31.47 -20.63 -4.30
N GLU A 383 30.95 -21.71 -3.71
CA GLU A 383 31.51 -22.25 -2.46
C GLU A 383 32.83 -23.03 -2.66
N ILE A 384 33.94 -22.29 -2.86
CA ILE A 384 35.27 -22.69 -2.35
C ILE A 384 35.91 -21.51 -1.58
N ASP A 385 36.02 -21.75 -0.28
CA ASP A 385 36.99 -21.24 0.71
C ASP A 385 36.91 -19.80 1.25
N GLU A 386 36.56 -19.82 2.54
CA GLU A 386 37.28 -19.25 3.69
C GLU A 386 36.83 -17.90 4.27
N LYS A 387 36.20 -18.05 5.45
CA LYS A 387 36.67 -17.51 6.73
C LYS A 387 37.05 -16.02 6.71
N ASP A 388 36.07 -15.14 6.85
CA ASP A 388 36.23 -13.91 7.63
C ASP A 388 34.87 -13.29 8.00
N LEU A 389 34.09 -13.97 8.84
CA LEU A 389 33.07 -13.32 9.67
C LEU A 389 33.42 -13.56 11.13
N LYS A 390 34.42 -12.79 11.59
CA LYS A 390 34.58 -12.53 13.02
C LYS A 390 33.40 -11.69 13.47
N SER A 391 32.62 -12.25 14.38
CA SER A 391 31.64 -11.56 15.20
C SER A 391 32.23 -10.28 15.82
N PRO A 392 31.64 -9.10 15.58
CA PRO A 392 31.78 -7.97 16.46
C PRO A 392 30.54 -7.86 17.35
N GLY A 393 30.78 -8.01 18.64
CA GLY A 393 30.01 -7.58 19.81
C GLY A 393 28.56 -7.13 19.63
N HIS A 394 27.69 -7.82 20.38
CA HIS A 394 26.50 -7.24 21.00
C HIS A 394 26.77 -5.79 21.44
N SER A 395 26.21 -4.81 20.71
CA SER A 395 26.10 -3.44 21.18
C SER A 395 24.81 -3.33 21.98
N ASP A 396 24.98 -3.13 23.29
CA ASP A 396 23.93 -2.80 24.25
C ASP A 396 23.06 -1.61 23.77
N PHE A 397 21.86 -1.88 23.28
CA PHE A 397 20.78 -0.88 23.17
C PHE A 397 19.95 -0.75 24.47
N ASN A 398 20.35 -1.46 25.54
CA ASN A 398 19.68 -1.44 26.85
C ASN A 398 20.15 -0.31 27.81
N SER A 399 20.81 0.73 27.32
CA SER A 399 21.43 1.75 28.19
C SER A 399 20.67 3.07 28.35
N ILE A 400 19.45 3.21 27.81
CA ILE A 400 18.65 4.46 27.98
C ILE A 400 17.46 4.29 28.94
N ALA A 401 17.13 3.07 29.40
CA ALA A 401 15.97 2.83 30.28
C ALA A 401 16.30 2.34 31.71
N ASN A 402 17.55 2.49 32.18
CA ASN A 402 17.97 1.99 33.50
C ASN A 402 18.47 3.06 34.48
N GLU A 403 18.27 4.36 34.21
CA GLU A 403 18.76 5.43 35.10
C GLU A 403 17.72 6.46 35.55
N GLU A 404 16.43 6.14 35.51
CA GLU A 404 15.41 6.88 36.28
C GLU A 404 14.53 5.91 37.08
N LEU A 405 15.17 5.19 38.01
CA LEU A 405 14.46 4.74 39.21
C LEU A 405 14.10 6.00 39.99
N ALA A 406 12.81 6.34 39.95
CA ALA A 406 12.23 7.38 40.78
C ALA A 406 12.66 7.18 42.23
N GLU A 407 13.65 7.98 42.68
CA GLU A 407 13.67 8.41 44.07
C GLU A 407 12.27 8.93 44.36
N GLN A 408 11.68 8.52 45.48
CA GLN A 408 10.40 9.03 45.96
C GLN A 408 10.52 10.55 46.12
N GLU A 409 10.31 11.30 45.04
CA GLU A 409 10.21 12.74 45.08
C GLU A 409 9.00 13.02 45.96
N ALA A 410 9.29 13.63 47.11
CA ALA A 410 8.28 14.16 48.01
C ALA A 410 7.23 14.86 47.17
N ILE A 411 5.95 14.50 47.35
CA ILE A 411 4.76 14.97 46.61
C ILE A 411 4.85 16.48 46.40
N ASP A 412 5.56 16.89 45.36
CA ASP A 412 5.77 18.28 45.02
C ASP A 412 4.59 18.69 44.15
N ILE A 413 4.20 19.94 44.28
CA ILE A 413 3.00 20.45 43.64
C ILE A 413 3.29 20.60 42.14
N GLN A 414 3.08 19.53 41.36
CA GLN A 414 3.20 19.51 39.90
C GLN A 414 1.84 19.87 39.26
N PHE A 415 1.49 21.15 39.26
CA PHE A 415 0.44 21.67 38.39
C PHE A 415 1.11 22.37 37.20
N ASP A 416 0.56 22.22 36.00
CA ASP A 416 1.02 23.02 34.85
C ASP A 416 0.50 24.47 34.92
N ASP A 417 0.90 25.29 33.95
CA ASP A 417 0.55 26.70 33.85
C ASP A 417 -0.97 26.95 33.74
N GLU A 418 -1.75 25.91 33.39
CA GLU A 418 -3.21 25.94 33.31
C GLU A 418 -3.90 25.36 34.57
N GLY A 419 -3.12 24.90 35.56
CA GLY A 419 -3.62 24.34 36.81
C GLY A 419 -4.05 22.87 36.74
N ARG A 420 -3.65 22.14 35.69
CA ARG A 420 -3.94 20.70 35.54
C ARG A 420 -2.98 19.88 36.39
N ASP A 421 -3.47 18.82 37.01
CA ASP A 421 -2.74 18.02 38.01
C ASP A 421 -1.90 16.92 37.36
N TRP A 422 -0.58 17.10 37.35
CA TRP A 422 0.42 16.16 36.81
C TRP A 422 0.93 15.16 37.85
N ARG A 423 0.37 15.05 39.05
CA ARG A 423 0.87 14.08 40.03
C ARG A 423 0.45 12.65 39.65
N ASP A 424 1.34 11.67 39.82
CA ASP A 424 1.03 10.25 39.60
C ASP A 424 0.39 9.63 40.87
N ILE A 425 -0.91 9.88 41.04
CA ILE A 425 -1.68 9.47 42.23
C ILE A 425 -3.08 8.97 41.86
N VAL A 426 -3.72 8.22 42.75
CA VAL A 426 -5.11 7.79 42.55
C VAL A 426 -6.09 8.98 42.60
N ARG A 427 -7.13 8.96 41.76
CA ARG A 427 -8.10 10.07 41.62
C ARG A 427 -9.49 9.76 42.18
N GLY A 428 -10.22 10.81 42.58
CA GLY A 428 -11.64 10.75 42.94
C GLY A 428 -11.98 9.75 44.05
N GLU A 429 -13.05 8.97 43.85
CA GLU A 429 -13.48 7.95 44.80
C GLU A 429 -12.54 6.72 44.86
N ASN A 430 -11.64 6.56 43.87
CA ASN A 430 -10.73 5.42 43.84
C ASN A 430 -9.67 5.44 44.95
N VAL A 431 -9.47 6.57 45.61
CA VAL A 431 -8.56 6.70 46.77
C VAL A 431 -8.99 5.79 47.92
N ARG A 432 -10.27 5.42 47.98
CA ARG A 432 -10.82 4.58 49.05
C ARG A 432 -11.13 3.19 48.55
N PHE A 433 -10.74 2.20 49.34
CA PHE A 433 -11.18 0.82 49.15
C PHE A 433 -12.66 0.67 49.48
N ASN A 434 -13.32 -0.24 48.77
CA ASN A 434 -14.71 -0.59 49.05
C ASN A 434 -14.81 -1.46 50.33
N PRO A 435 -15.99 -1.51 50.98
CA PRO A 435 -16.15 -2.27 52.22
C PRO A 435 -15.93 -3.78 52.04
N LEU A 436 -16.34 -4.35 50.90
CA LEU A 436 -16.25 -5.79 50.64
C LEU A 436 -14.79 -6.28 50.64
N PHE A 437 -13.88 -5.53 50.02
CA PHE A 437 -12.45 -5.84 50.02
C PHE A 437 -11.85 -5.66 51.42
N LEU A 438 -12.23 -4.60 52.14
CA LEU A 438 -11.73 -4.34 53.50
C LEU A 438 -12.13 -5.44 54.49
N GLU A 439 -13.33 -6.01 54.37
CA GLU A 439 -13.78 -7.15 55.16
C GLU A 439 -12.90 -8.39 54.91
N LYS A 440 -12.61 -8.71 53.65
CA LYS A 440 -11.72 -9.82 53.27
C LYS A 440 -10.28 -9.61 53.73
N PHE A 441 -9.75 -8.39 53.54
CA PHE A 441 -8.41 -8.03 54.00
C PHE A 441 -8.30 -8.12 55.53
N ALA A 442 -9.30 -7.64 56.27
CA ALA A 442 -9.32 -7.72 57.73
C ALA A 442 -9.40 -9.17 58.23
N ALA A 443 -10.20 -10.02 57.57
CA ALA A 443 -10.27 -11.44 57.88
C ALA A 443 -8.93 -12.15 57.67
N PHE A 444 -8.22 -11.82 56.58
CA PHE A 444 -6.88 -12.32 56.31
C PHE A 444 -5.84 -11.84 57.33
N ASP A 445 -5.83 -10.55 57.66
CA ASP A 445 -4.83 -9.98 58.58
C ASP A 445 -5.01 -10.47 60.03
N GLN A 446 -6.24 -10.86 60.41
CA GLN A 446 -6.56 -11.44 61.71
C GLN A 446 -6.34 -12.97 61.78
N GLY A 447 -6.11 -13.64 60.64
CA GLY A 447 -5.86 -15.08 60.58
C GLY A 447 -4.53 -15.48 61.24
N GLN A 448 -4.53 -16.57 62.01
CA GLN A 448 -3.30 -17.09 62.65
C GLN A 448 -2.37 -17.78 61.64
N ASP A 449 -2.95 -18.51 60.68
CA ASP A 449 -2.24 -19.07 59.53
C ASP A 449 -2.74 -18.40 58.27
N LYS A 450 -1.89 -17.57 57.66
CA LYS A 450 -2.25 -16.81 56.45
C LYS A 450 -2.39 -17.72 55.23
N SER A 451 -1.79 -18.91 55.25
CA SER A 451 -1.80 -19.86 54.12
C SER A 451 -3.14 -20.59 53.92
N GLU A 452 -4.06 -20.49 54.90
CA GLU A 452 -5.42 -21.04 54.80
C GLU A 452 -6.42 -20.10 54.11
N SER A 453 -5.96 -18.96 53.59
CA SER A 453 -6.83 -17.96 52.94
C SER A 453 -7.22 -18.37 51.52
N ASP A 454 -8.52 -18.52 51.29
CA ASP A 454 -9.09 -18.77 49.95
C ASP A 454 -9.19 -17.50 49.07
N ASP A 455 -9.08 -16.30 49.68
CA ASP A 455 -9.37 -15.02 49.03
C ASP A 455 -8.12 -14.20 48.60
N LEU A 456 -6.94 -14.54 49.12
CA LEU A 456 -5.70 -13.76 49.01
C LEU A 456 -4.48 -14.69 49.05
N PHE A 457 -3.53 -14.50 48.12
CA PHE A 457 -2.25 -15.22 48.12
C PHE A 457 -1.28 -14.63 49.15
N THR A 458 -0.41 -15.49 49.69
CA THR A 458 0.52 -15.12 50.76
C THR A 458 1.95 -14.91 50.30
N THR A 459 2.37 -15.61 49.24
CA THR A 459 3.75 -15.60 48.74
C THR A 459 3.81 -15.23 47.27
N TRP A 460 4.94 -14.64 46.86
CA TRP A 460 5.20 -14.38 45.46
C TRP A 460 5.18 -15.67 44.63
N ASP A 461 5.69 -16.78 45.16
CA ASP A 461 5.71 -18.06 44.45
C ASP A 461 4.29 -18.53 44.09
N GLU A 462 3.32 -18.43 45.02
CA GLU A 462 1.91 -18.75 44.76
C GLU A 462 1.32 -17.90 43.62
N LEU A 463 1.57 -16.58 43.66
CA LEU A 463 1.07 -15.66 42.63
C LEU A 463 1.79 -15.89 41.29
N TYR A 464 3.10 -16.12 41.31
CA TYR A 464 3.93 -16.40 40.14
C TYR A 464 3.46 -17.66 39.43
N PHE A 465 3.31 -18.78 40.14
CA PHE A 465 2.79 -20.02 39.54
C PHE A 465 1.38 -19.87 39.02
N THR A 466 0.55 -19.06 39.70
CA THR A 466 -0.80 -18.73 39.23
C THR A 466 -0.75 -17.92 37.94
N PHE A 467 0.13 -16.92 37.82
CA PHE A 467 0.32 -16.16 36.58
C PHE A 467 0.85 -17.01 35.43
N GLU A 468 1.82 -17.89 35.68
CA GLU A 468 2.31 -18.84 34.67
C GLU A 468 1.17 -19.74 34.16
N PHE A 469 0.32 -20.24 35.07
CA PHE A 469 -0.88 -21.01 34.70
C PHE A 469 -1.87 -20.17 33.87
N LEU A 470 -2.20 -18.95 34.30
CA LEU A 470 -3.16 -18.06 33.64
C LEU A 470 -2.65 -17.51 32.30
N SER A 471 -1.34 -17.54 32.05
CA SER A 471 -0.76 -17.11 30.78
C SER A 471 -1.08 -18.10 29.65
N VAL A 472 -1.22 -19.38 29.95
CA VAL A 472 -1.48 -20.44 28.95
C VAL A 472 -2.85 -21.10 29.06
N CYS A 473 -3.47 -21.10 30.24
CA CYS A 473 -4.78 -21.72 30.48
C CYS A 473 -5.88 -20.67 30.69
N SER A 474 -7.03 -20.88 30.05
CA SER A 474 -8.21 -20.03 30.27
C SER A 474 -9.05 -20.55 31.42
N ILE A 475 -9.43 -19.66 32.34
CA ILE A 475 -10.40 -19.91 33.41
C ILE A 475 -11.76 -19.26 33.12
N GLU A 476 -11.87 -18.49 32.03
CA GLU A 476 -13.10 -17.78 31.67
C GLU A 476 -14.25 -18.75 31.39
N GLY A 477 -15.44 -18.43 31.90
CA GLY A 477 -16.63 -19.26 31.76
C GLY A 477 -16.74 -20.40 32.77
N SER A 478 -15.77 -20.55 33.68
CA SER A 478 -15.87 -21.41 34.86
C SER A 478 -16.14 -20.57 36.12
N PRO A 479 -17.39 -20.50 36.62
CA PRO A 479 -17.73 -19.64 37.76
C PRO A 479 -16.92 -19.96 39.02
N GLU A 480 -16.57 -21.22 39.23
CA GLU A 480 -15.77 -21.66 40.37
C GLU A 480 -14.32 -21.18 40.26
N ALA A 481 -13.70 -21.27 39.08
CA ALA A 481 -12.32 -20.83 38.87
C ALA A 481 -12.22 -19.31 38.83
N GLU A 482 -13.18 -18.62 38.21
CA GLU A 482 -13.27 -17.16 38.21
C GLU A 482 -13.41 -16.62 39.65
N ALA A 483 -14.22 -17.25 40.49
CA ALA A 483 -14.40 -16.83 41.88
C ALA A 483 -13.23 -17.18 42.81
N LYS A 484 -12.58 -18.35 42.64
CA LYS A 484 -11.52 -18.82 43.55
C LYS A 484 -10.11 -18.45 43.14
N ILE A 485 -9.84 -18.36 41.85
CA ILE A 485 -8.49 -18.05 41.32
C ILE A 485 -8.46 -16.60 40.85
N GLY A 486 -9.37 -16.24 39.93
CA GLY A 486 -9.37 -14.91 39.32
C GLY A 486 -9.62 -13.79 40.34
N GLN A 487 -10.67 -13.88 41.16
CA GLN A 487 -10.93 -12.86 42.18
C GLN A 487 -9.81 -12.79 43.24
N SER A 488 -9.17 -13.91 43.56
CA SER A 488 -8.05 -13.95 44.51
C SER A 488 -6.81 -13.25 43.94
N VAL A 489 -6.55 -13.33 42.64
CA VAL A 489 -5.52 -12.51 41.96
C VAL A 489 -5.84 -11.01 42.12
N ILE A 490 -7.08 -10.59 41.80
CA ILE A 490 -7.51 -9.18 41.92
C ILE A 490 -7.37 -8.66 43.36
N ASN A 491 -7.83 -9.44 44.34
CA ASN A 491 -7.69 -9.08 45.75
C ASN A 491 -6.23 -9.00 46.17
N THR A 492 -5.37 -9.90 45.67
CA THR A 492 -3.94 -9.94 46.01
C THR A 492 -3.20 -8.73 45.47
N ILE A 493 -3.50 -8.30 44.23
CA ILE A 493 -2.98 -7.05 43.65
C ILE A 493 -3.43 -5.86 44.52
N SER A 494 -4.72 -5.81 44.85
CA SER A 494 -5.28 -4.75 45.70
C SER A 494 -4.64 -4.68 47.08
N LYS A 495 -4.33 -5.85 47.66
CA LYS A 495 -3.60 -6.00 48.92
C LYS A 495 -2.18 -5.49 48.80
N ALA A 496 -1.44 -5.87 47.75
CA ALA A 496 -0.06 -5.42 47.54
C ALA A 496 0.02 -3.88 47.49
N ILE A 497 -0.93 -3.24 46.80
CA ILE A 497 -1.03 -1.78 46.74
C ILE A 497 -1.36 -1.17 48.12
N LYS A 498 -2.29 -1.79 48.87
CA LYS A 498 -2.64 -1.33 50.23
C LYS A 498 -1.45 -1.43 51.19
N ASP A 499 -0.72 -2.54 51.12
CA ASP A 499 0.45 -2.79 51.94
C ASP A 499 1.58 -1.79 51.62
N GLU A 500 1.78 -1.44 50.35
CA GLU A 500 2.72 -0.40 49.92
C GLU A 500 2.33 1.00 50.42
N ILE A 501 1.05 1.39 50.30
CA ILE A 501 0.53 2.66 50.83
C ILE A 501 0.76 2.77 52.35
N GLU A 502 0.66 1.65 53.06
CA GLU A 502 0.86 1.57 54.51
C GLU A 502 2.32 1.32 54.92
N GLY A 503 3.25 1.17 53.96
CA GLY A 503 4.66 0.91 54.21
C GLY A 503 4.93 -0.44 54.90
N ARG A 504 4.10 -1.45 54.66
CA ARG A 504 4.29 -2.80 55.21
C ARG A 504 5.27 -3.58 54.34
N GLU A 505 6.24 -4.26 54.97
CA GLU A 505 7.11 -5.20 54.26
C GLU A 505 6.33 -6.48 53.90
N THR A 506 6.18 -6.74 52.60
CA THR A 506 5.46 -7.91 52.08
C THR A 506 6.24 -8.64 51.00
N SER A 507 5.94 -9.93 50.86
CA SER A 507 6.51 -10.82 49.84
C SER A 507 6.06 -10.49 48.41
N ILE A 508 4.90 -9.85 48.26
CA ILE A 508 4.30 -9.44 46.99
C ILE A 508 4.25 -7.92 46.98
N THR A 509 4.82 -7.31 45.95
CA THR A 509 4.82 -5.85 45.73
C THR A 509 4.33 -5.52 44.32
N PRO A 510 3.75 -4.33 44.08
CA PRO A 510 3.37 -3.88 42.75
C PRO A 510 4.54 -3.88 41.75
N ASP A 511 5.76 -3.51 42.17
CA ASP A 511 6.97 -3.59 41.34
C ASP A 511 7.25 -5.00 40.81
N LEU A 512 7.11 -6.03 41.66
CA LEU A 512 7.31 -7.43 41.26
C LEU A 512 6.27 -7.87 40.23
N ILE A 513 5.02 -7.45 40.42
CA ILE A 513 3.92 -7.73 39.48
C ILE A 513 4.18 -7.06 38.14
N HIS A 514 4.53 -5.77 38.14
CA HIS A 514 4.86 -5.02 36.93
C HIS A 514 6.04 -5.65 36.18
N LYS A 515 7.14 -5.93 36.88
CA LYS A 515 8.34 -6.57 36.31
C LYS A 515 8.04 -7.94 35.70
N TYR A 516 7.13 -8.70 36.30
CA TYR A 516 6.69 -9.97 35.72
C TYR A 516 5.88 -9.74 34.44
N TRP A 517 4.93 -8.82 34.46
CA TRP A 517 4.08 -8.50 33.31
C TRP A 517 4.84 -7.95 32.11
N SER A 518 5.85 -7.09 32.34
CA SER A 518 6.69 -6.51 31.28
C SER A 518 7.80 -7.44 30.78
N SER A 519 8.04 -8.56 31.46
CA SER A 519 9.04 -9.53 31.00
C SER A 519 8.59 -10.24 29.71
N PRO A 520 9.54 -10.57 28.80
CA PRO A 520 9.22 -11.32 27.60
C PRO A 520 8.75 -12.74 27.93
N ALA A 521 7.77 -13.23 27.18
CA ALA A 521 7.26 -14.58 27.30
C ALA A 521 8.22 -15.62 26.71
N SER A 522 8.14 -16.87 27.19
CA SER A 522 8.95 -17.96 26.65
C SER A 522 8.41 -18.44 25.30
N GLU A 523 9.30 -18.86 24.38
CA GLU A 523 8.89 -19.41 23.07
C GLU A 523 7.92 -20.60 23.20
N MET A 524 8.08 -21.41 24.24
CA MET A 524 7.20 -22.54 24.51
C MET A 524 5.78 -22.10 24.85
N ASP A 525 5.61 -21.01 25.59
CA ASP A 525 4.30 -20.52 25.99
C ASP A 525 3.63 -19.73 24.86
N ILE A 526 4.42 -19.05 24.02
CA ILE A 526 3.94 -18.43 22.78
C ILE A 526 3.39 -19.51 21.83
N LYS A 527 4.12 -20.60 21.60
CA LYS A 527 3.64 -21.73 20.78
C LYS A 527 2.34 -22.32 21.32
N LYS A 528 2.27 -22.60 22.63
CA LYS A 528 1.03 -23.09 23.25
C LYS A 528 -0.14 -22.10 23.10
N ALA A 529 0.12 -20.80 23.13
CA ALA A 529 -0.93 -19.81 22.92
C ALA A 529 -1.40 -19.80 21.45
N GLN A 530 -0.49 -19.89 20.49
CA GLN A 530 -0.79 -19.98 19.05
C GLN A 530 -1.57 -21.26 18.71
N ASP A 531 -1.19 -22.41 19.27
CA ASP A 531 -1.89 -23.70 19.09
C ASP A 531 -3.36 -23.65 19.57
N ASN A 532 -3.67 -22.74 20.50
CA ASN A 532 -5.03 -22.50 20.98
C ASN A 532 -5.82 -21.48 20.13
N ASN A 533 -5.41 -21.24 18.87
CA ASN A 533 -6.01 -20.28 17.93
C ASN A 533 -6.02 -18.82 18.42
N LYS A 534 -5.06 -18.43 19.26
CA LYS A 534 -4.92 -17.03 19.67
C LYS A 534 -4.10 -16.29 18.61
N LEU A 535 -4.70 -15.25 18.03
CA LEU A 535 -4.03 -14.38 17.07
C LEU A 535 -3.02 -13.50 17.82
N LEU A 536 -1.78 -13.96 17.90
CA LEU A 536 -0.64 -13.20 18.39
C LEU A 536 0.17 -12.75 17.19
N ILE A 537 0.36 -11.44 17.05
CA ILE A 537 1.11 -10.84 15.94
C ILE A 537 2.34 -10.18 16.55
N PRO A 538 3.47 -10.91 16.63
CA PRO A 538 4.68 -10.41 17.25
C PRO A 538 5.39 -9.47 16.28
N ILE A 539 5.09 -8.17 16.37
CA ILE A 539 5.98 -7.15 15.82
C ILE A 539 7.03 -6.83 16.89
N PHE A 540 6.58 -6.63 18.12
CA PHE A 540 7.43 -6.56 19.30
C PHE A 540 7.49 -7.89 20.04
N SER A 541 8.45 -8.03 20.95
CA SER A 541 8.53 -9.19 21.85
C SER A 541 7.24 -9.33 22.66
N ILE A 542 6.60 -10.51 22.57
CA ILE A 542 5.36 -10.77 23.30
C ILE A 542 5.66 -10.82 24.80
N THR A 543 4.95 -9.99 25.57
CA THR A 543 5.05 -9.93 27.03
C THR A 543 4.20 -11.00 27.72
N LYS A 544 4.53 -11.33 28.97
CA LYS A 544 3.70 -12.24 29.78
C LYS A 544 2.28 -11.70 30.02
N PHE A 545 2.14 -10.38 30.10
CA PHE A 545 0.82 -9.75 30.21
C PHE A 545 -0.04 -9.99 28.96
N GLU A 546 0.52 -9.90 27.75
CA GLU A 546 -0.20 -10.19 26.50
C GLU A 546 -0.74 -11.61 26.46
N LEU A 547 0.06 -12.59 26.91
CA LEU A 547 -0.40 -13.98 27.02
C LEU A 547 -1.59 -14.10 27.99
N MET A 548 -1.52 -13.45 29.15
CA MET A 548 -2.62 -13.41 30.11
C MET A 548 -3.85 -12.70 29.53
N LEU A 549 -3.67 -11.60 28.78
CA LEU A 549 -4.74 -10.85 28.12
C LEU A 549 -5.47 -11.68 27.06
N GLN A 550 -4.76 -12.51 26.31
CA GLN A 550 -5.35 -13.40 25.30
C GLN A 550 -5.98 -14.64 25.92
N SER A 551 -5.43 -15.16 27.03
CA SER A 551 -5.94 -16.34 27.73
C SER A 551 -7.13 -16.05 28.62
N ASN A 552 -7.12 -14.90 29.30
CA ASN A 552 -8.06 -14.50 30.34
C ASN A 552 -8.32 -12.99 30.26
N SER A 553 -8.88 -12.55 29.13
CA SER A 553 -9.14 -11.15 28.81
C SER A 553 -9.83 -10.34 29.93
N LYS A 554 -10.87 -10.87 30.56
CA LYS A 554 -11.63 -10.19 31.62
C LYS A 554 -10.79 -10.01 32.87
N LEU A 555 -10.03 -11.05 33.24
CA LEU A 555 -9.17 -11.04 34.41
C LEU A 555 -7.99 -10.08 34.21
N ALA A 556 -7.31 -10.17 33.08
CA ALA A 556 -6.15 -9.34 32.77
C ALA A 556 -6.51 -7.85 32.77
N ARG A 557 -7.65 -7.50 32.17
CA ARG A 557 -8.15 -6.12 32.18
C ARG A 557 -8.52 -5.66 33.58
N ALA A 558 -9.20 -6.49 34.38
CA ALA A 558 -9.53 -6.16 35.78
C ALA A 558 -8.27 -6.04 36.67
N ALA A 559 -7.25 -6.85 36.40
CA ALA A 559 -5.97 -6.81 37.11
C ALA A 559 -5.20 -5.52 36.78
N MET A 560 -5.19 -5.11 35.52
CA MET A 560 -4.61 -3.82 35.09
C MET A 560 -5.39 -2.64 35.72
N ASP A 561 -6.72 -2.72 35.77
CA ASP A 561 -7.56 -1.72 36.44
C ASP A 561 -7.18 -1.53 37.92
N GLU A 562 -6.82 -2.61 38.63
CA GLU A 562 -6.30 -2.52 40.01
C GLU A 562 -4.87 -1.98 40.08
N MET A 563 -3.96 -2.40 39.18
CA MET A 563 -2.57 -1.91 39.17
C MET A 563 -2.49 -0.40 38.92
N LEU A 564 -3.40 0.16 38.11
CA LEU A 564 -3.55 1.62 37.95
C LEU A 564 -3.90 2.34 39.26
N MET A 565 -4.26 1.63 40.34
CA MET A 565 -4.53 2.23 41.64
C MET A 565 -3.29 2.34 42.53
N CYS A 566 -2.11 1.98 42.03
CA CYS A 566 -0.84 2.20 42.72
C CYS A 566 -0.31 3.61 42.44
N ASN A 567 0.14 4.31 43.48
CA ASN A 567 0.75 5.63 43.32
C ASN A 567 2.13 5.51 42.67
N GLY A 568 2.49 6.42 41.77
CA GLY A 568 3.78 6.41 41.06
C GLY A 568 3.89 5.38 39.92
N HIS A 569 2.86 4.57 39.69
CA HIS A 569 2.86 3.54 38.65
C HIS A 569 1.92 3.87 37.48
N ARG A 570 1.06 4.89 37.56
CA ARG A 570 0.01 5.08 36.55
C ARG A 570 0.60 5.49 35.22
N ARG A 571 1.59 6.38 35.22
CA ARG A 571 2.29 6.76 33.99
C ARG A 571 3.07 5.60 33.39
N LEU A 572 3.79 4.88 34.25
CA LEU A 572 4.53 3.68 33.87
C LEU A 572 3.61 2.65 33.20
N LEU A 573 2.43 2.40 33.78
CA LEU A 573 1.46 1.46 33.24
C LEU A 573 0.78 1.96 31.97
N ILE A 574 0.49 3.26 31.86
CA ILE A 574 0.00 3.85 30.60
C ILE A 574 1.05 3.68 29.50
N TRP A 575 2.32 3.96 29.81
CA TRP A 575 3.42 3.77 28.86
C TRP A 575 3.54 2.31 28.43
N PHE A 576 3.54 1.38 29.40
CA PHE A 576 3.55 -0.07 29.18
C PHE A 576 2.43 -0.52 28.23
N ILE A 577 1.18 -0.12 28.48
CA ILE A 577 0.04 -0.57 27.65
C ILE A 577 0.01 0.05 26.25
N THR A 578 0.70 1.18 26.01
CA THR A 578 0.73 1.84 24.69
C THR A 578 1.98 1.54 23.88
N HIS A 579 3.13 1.25 24.51
CA HIS A 579 4.42 1.04 23.83
C HIS A 579 4.90 -0.41 23.81
N ASP A 580 4.72 -1.15 24.92
CA ASP A 580 5.32 -2.48 25.07
C ASP A 580 4.41 -3.61 24.59
N LEU A 581 3.11 -3.34 24.39
CA LEU A 581 2.13 -4.34 23.94
C LEU A 581 1.91 -4.27 22.44
N ASN A 582 1.80 -5.43 21.78
CA ASN A 582 1.41 -5.50 20.38
C ASN A 582 -0.06 -5.09 20.20
N LEU A 583 -0.33 -4.35 19.13
CA LEU A 583 -1.68 -3.89 18.82
C LEU A 583 -2.62 -5.07 18.55
N SER A 584 -3.75 -5.11 19.26
CA SER A 584 -4.74 -6.16 19.13
C SER A 584 -6.16 -5.64 19.35
N ASN A 585 -7.16 -6.39 18.88
CA ASN A 585 -8.57 -6.05 19.11
C ASN A 585 -8.89 -5.90 20.62
N LEU A 586 -8.28 -6.74 21.45
CA LEU A 586 -8.49 -6.71 22.91
C LEU A 586 -7.88 -5.46 23.55
N LEU A 587 -6.72 -5.02 23.06
CA LEU A 587 -6.07 -3.79 23.53
C LEU A 587 -6.86 -2.56 23.10
N ILE A 588 -7.25 -2.46 21.82
CA ILE A 588 -8.06 -1.34 21.30
C ILE A 588 -9.36 -1.17 22.12
N ASP A 589 -10.07 -2.27 22.39
CA ASP A 589 -11.28 -2.23 23.22
C ASP A 589 -10.99 -1.86 24.68
N TYR A 590 -9.87 -2.31 25.25
CA TYR A 590 -9.46 -1.90 26.60
C TYR A 590 -9.18 -0.41 26.70
N ILE A 591 -8.37 0.14 25.78
CA ILE A 591 -8.03 1.56 25.71
C ILE A 591 -9.28 2.42 25.52
N PHE A 592 -10.19 2.01 24.62
CA PHE A 592 -11.47 2.68 24.44
C PHE A 592 -12.28 2.73 25.74
N GLN A 593 -12.49 1.59 26.40
CA GLN A 593 -13.26 1.52 27.63
C GLN A 593 -12.59 2.31 28.76
N LEU A 594 -11.26 2.32 28.82
CA LEU A 594 -10.50 3.07 29.82
C LEU A 594 -10.63 4.58 29.58
N ALA A 595 -10.45 5.03 28.34
CA ALA A 595 -10.62 6.43 27.95
C ALA A 595 -12.05 6.93 28.20
N VAL A 596 -13.09 6.15 27.91
CA VAL A 596 -14.49 6.55 28.17
C VAL A 596 -14.86 6.49 29.66
N GLY A 597 -14.08 5.77 30.48
CA GLY A 597 -14.38 5.56 31.90
C GLY A 597 -15.42 4.47 32.14
N LEU A 598 -15.45 3.44 31.28
CA LEU A 598 -16.29 2.25 31.38
C LEU A 598 -15.63 1.09 32.14
N ARG A 599 -14.33 1.18 32.44
CA ARG A 599 -13.59 0.17 33.22
C ARG A 599 -13.94 0.24 34.71
N GLY A 600 -13.93 -0.90 35.38
CA GLY A 600 -14.28 -1.03 36.82
C GLY A 600 -15.77 -1.06 37.14
N ILE A 601 -16.64 -0.93 36.11
CA ILE A 601 -18.10 -0.98 36.25
C ILE A 601 -18.55 -2.44 36.34
N PRO A 602 -19.54 -2.78 37.20
CA PRO A 602 -19.99 -4.18 37.36
C PRO A 602 -20.34 -4.88 36.04
N ASP A 603 -20.93 -4.17 35.08
CA ASP A 603 -21.33 -4.75 33.78
C ASP A 603 -20.13 -5.12 32.89
N THR A 604 -19.02 -4.37 32.97
CA THR A 604 -17.81 -4.59 32.15
C THR A 604 -16.74 -5.39 32.87
N SER A 605 -16.74 -5.37 34.21
CA SER A 605 -15.80 -6.08 35.07
C SER A 605 -16.30 -7.46 35.52
N ALA A 606 -17.57 -7.80 35.29
CA ALA A 606 -18.13 -9.11 35.65
C ALA A 606 -17.31 -10.27 35.04
N PRO A 607 -16.98 -11.30 35.83
CA PRO A 607 -17.47 -11.59 37.19
C PRO A 607 -16.67 -10.95 38.34
N TYR A 608 -15.63 -10.18 38.04
CA TYR A 608 -14.70 -9.65 39.03
C TYR A 608 -15.19 -8.37 39.68
N SER A 609 -14.94 -8.26 40.98
CA SER A 609 -15.28 -7.08 41.78
C SER A 609 -14.09 -6.14 41.87
N PHE A 610 -14.25 -4.92 41.39
CA PHE A 610 -13.29 -3.84 41.53
C PHE A 610 -13.19 -3.40 43.00
N SER A 611 -11.99 -3.29 43.54
CA SER A 611 -11.72 -3.13 44.98
C SER A 611 -11.89 -1.70 45.51
N ARG A 612 -12.04 -0.71 44.62
CA ARG A 612 -12.16 0.71 44.98
C ARG A 612 -13.61 1.21 44.99
N GLN A 613 -13.84 2.34 45.67
CA GLN A 613 -15.12 3.06 45.64
C GLN A 613 -15.31 3.78 44.29
N GLY A 614 -16.55 4.14 43.98
CA GLY A 614 -16.94 4.79 42.72
C GLY A 614 -17.29 3.85 41.58
N GLY A 615 -16.97 2.55 41.69
CA GLY A 615 -17.38 1.52 40.74
C GLY A 615 -16.93 1.80 39.29
N LYS A 616 -15.84 2.53 39.11
CA LYS A 616 -15.15 2.75 37.83
C LYS A 616 -13.71 3.21 38.06
N VAL A 617 -12.83 2.98 37.11
CA VAL A 617 -11.49 3.56 37.07
C VAL A 617 -11.59 5.03 36.68
N ILE A 618 -10.97 5.91 37.47
CA ILE A 618 -10.96 7.36 37.25
C ILE A 618 -9.55 7.76 36.80
N LEU A 619 -9.45 8.24 35.57
CA LEU A 619 -8.26 8.93 35.05
C LEU A 619 -8.44 10.45 35.19
N SER A 620 -7.33 11.15 35.39
CA SER A 620 -7.28 12.61 35.21
C SER A 620 -7.33 12.96 33.71
N GLU A 621 -7.64 14.22 33.40
CA GLU A 621 -7.65 14.73 32.01
C GLU A 621 -6.27 14.56 31.35
N VAL A 622 -5.19 14.77 32.12
CA VAL A 622 -3.81 14.59 31.64
C VAL A 622 -3.51 13.12 31.32
N GLU A 623 -3.90 12.19 32.20
CA GLU A 623 -3.69 10.76 31.98
C GLU A 623 -4.52 10.22 30.82
N GLN A 624 -5.78 10.66 30.69
CA GLN A 624 -6.65 10.30 29.58
C GLN A 624 -6.08 10.80 28.25
N SER A 625 -5.51 12.00 28.25
CA SER A 625 -4.84 12.56 27.08
C SER A 625 -3.56 11.84 26.70
N MET A 626 -2.67 11.64 27.68
CA MET A 626 -1.43 10.90 27.48
C MET A 626 -1.71 9.50 26.94
N LEU A 627 -2.70 8.81 27.52
CA LEU A 627 -3.16 7.51 27.02
C LEU A 627 -3.51 7.56 25.52
N LEU A 628 -4.26 8.57 25.07
CA LEU A 628 -4.71 8.65 23.68
C LEU A 628 -3.60 9.14 22.72
N HIS A 629 -2.78 10.12 23.10
CA HIS A 629 -1.65 10.57 22.27
C HIS A 629 -0.65 9.44 22.04
N GLU A 630 -0.23 8.77 23.11
CA GLU A 630 0.73 7.66 23.03
C GLU A 630 0.11 6.48 22.27
N PHE A 631 -1.17 6.17 22.51
CA PHE A 631 -1.82 5.07 21.81
C PHE A 631 -1.97 5.33 20.31
N PHE A 632 -2.39 6.52 19.87
CA PHE A 632 -2.53 6.83 18.44
C PHE A 632 -1.18 6.88 17.72
N THR A 633 -0.17 7.45 18.35
CA THR A 633 1.20 7.52 17.80
C THR A 633 1.78 6.13 17.61
N ASN A 634 1.74 5.29 18.65
CA ASN A 634 2.23 3.92 18.56
C ASN A 634 1.38 3.04 17.64
N SER A 635 0.07 3.28 17.56
CA SER A 635 -0.78 2.58 16.58
C SER A 635 -0.39 2.92 15.13
N ALA A 636 0.02 4.17 14.86
CA ALA A 636 0.49 4.58 13.54
C ALA A 636 1.81 3.86 13.19
N PHE A 637 2.75 3.82 14.13
CA PHE A 637 4.02 3.10 14.00
C PHE A 637 3.82 1.58 13.84
N TYR A 638 2.94 0.96 14.63
CA TYR A 638 2.65 -0.47 14.53
C TYR A 638 2.03 -0.81 13.16
N LEU A 639 1.13 0.04 12.66
CA LEU A 639 0.45 -0.20 11.38
C LEU A 639 1.31 0.14 10.16
N SER A 640 2.36 0.95 10.29
CA SER A 640 3.33 1.14 9.20
C SER A 640 4.15 -0.12 8.92
N ALA A 641 4.23 -1.07 9.85
CA ALA A 641 4.86 -2.37 9.61
C ALA A 641 4.18 -3.21 8.50
N ASN A 642 3.00 -2.81 8.02
CA ASN A 642 2.43 -3.39 6.80
C ASN A 642 3.27 -3.07 5.54
N GLU A 643 4.11 -2.04 5.60
CA GLU A 643 5.04 -1.65 4.55
C GLU A 643 6.47 -2.15 4.86
N GLY A 644 6.62 -2.95 5.92
CA GLY A 644 7.87 -3.49 6.44
C GLY A 644 8.49 -2.61 7.54
N LEU A 645 8.87 -3.23 8.66
CA LEU A 645 9.55 -2.57 9.77
C LEU A 645 10.86 -3.30 10.08
N GLU A 646 12.00 -2.60 9.97
CA GLU A 646 13.29 -3.12 10.44
C GLU A 646 13.36 -2.97 11.97
N ILE A 647 13.46 -4.09 12.68
CA ILE A 647 13.44 -4.12 14.15
C ILE A 647 14.82 -4.37 14.74
N ASP A 648 15.65 -5.19 14.08
CA ASP A 648 17.08 -5.43 14.42
C ASP A 648 17.81 -6.14 13.25
N ASP A 649 19.08 -5.82 13.02
CA ASP A 649 20.03 -6.50 12.11
C ASP A 649 19.44 -7.00 10.76
N GLY A 650 18.64 -6.16 10.09
CA GLY A 650 18.12 -6.43 8.74
C GLY A 650 16.94 -7.41 8.67
N TYR A 651 16.35 -7.81 9.80
CA TYR A 651 15.09 -8.57 9.83
C TYR A 651 13.89 -7.63 9.72
N GLU A 652 13.17 -7.69 8.59
CA GLU A 652 11.97 -6.90 8.33
C GLU A 652 10.72 -7.69 8.74
N VAL A 653 9.99 -7.19 9.73
CA VAL A 653 8.71 -7.79 10.14
C VAL A 653 7.58 -7.14 9.35
N VAL A 654 6.91 -7.93 8.51
CA VAL A 654 5.80 -7.46 7.69
C VAL A 654 4.45 -7.86 8.30
N LEU A 655 3.65 -6.87 8.69
CA LEU A 655 2.28 -7.09 9.14
C LEU A 655 1.38 -7.37 7.93
N ALA A 656 0.70 -8.52 7.90
CA ALA A 656 -0.21 -8.83 6.80
C ALA A 656 -1.30 -7.77 6.62
N GLU A 657 -1.44 -7.25 5.40
CA GLU A 657 -2.35 -6.13 5.07
C GLU A 657 -3.80 -6.40 5.47
N SER A 658 -4.26 -7.64 5.32
CA SER A 658 -5.63 -8.02 5.72
C SER A 658 -5.88 -7.87 7.22
N ILE A 659 -4.86 -8.05 8.05
CA ILE A 659 -4.95 -7.88 9.51
C ILE A 659 -4.85 -6.40 9.87
N ALA A 660 -3.91 -5.70 9.26
CA ALA A 660 -3.74 -4.25 9.44
C ALA A 660 -5.03 -3.49 9.07
N LYS A 661 -5.69 -3.86 7.95
CA LYS A 661 -7.00 -3.33 7.55
C LYS A 661 -8.07 -3.55 8.63
N LYS A 662 -8.15 -4.73 9.24
CA LYS A 662 -9.13 -5.03 10.30
C LYS A 662 -8.89 -4.18 11.56
N LEU A 663 -7.63 -4.05 11.98
CA LEU A 663 -7.26 -3.21 13.13
C LEU A 663 -7.56 -1.74 12.85
N MET A 664 -7.25 -1.26 11.64
CA MET A 664 -7.53 0.12 11.23
C MET A 664 -9.04 0.42 11.19
N ILE A 665 -9.87 -0.50 10.70
CA ILE A 665 -11.34 -0.35 10.76
C ILE A 665 -11.80 -0.21 12.21
N LEU A 666 -11.29 -1.03 13.12
CA LEU A 666 -11.65 -0.97 14.53
C LEU A 666 -11.19 0.34 15.19
N LEU A 667 -9.98 0.83 14.87
CA LEU A 667 -9.49 2.14 15.31
C LEU A 667 -10.38 3.27 14.77
N CYS A 668 -10.78 3.24 13.50
CA CYS A 668 -11.68 4.24 12.93
C CYS A 668 -13.04 4.28 13.63
N LEU A 669 -13.58 3.11 14.00
CA LEU A 669 -14.80 3.01 14.81
C LEU A 669 -14.60 3.58 16.21
N MET A 670 -13.50 3.24 16.87
CA MET A 670 -13.13 3.76 18.19
C MET A 670 -13.05 5.28 18.17
N ILE A 671 -12.27 5.86 17.24
CA ILE A 671 -12.09 7.31 17.11
C ILE A 671 -13.42 8.00 16.81
N SER A 672 -14.22 7.45 15.88
CA SER A 672 -15.55 7.98 15.57
C SER A 672 -16.48 8.03 16.79
N GLN A 673 -16.36 7.06 17.70
CA GLN A 673 -17.13 7.03 18.93
C GLN A 673 -16.58 8.00 19.98
N LEU A 674 -15.26 8.13 20.12
CA LEU A 674 -14.63 9.11 21.00
C LEU A 674 -14.98 10.56 20.61
N ILE A 675 -15.07 10.85 19.31
CA ILE A 675 -15.55 12.14 18.79
C ILE A 675 -17.01 12.39 19.17
N LYS A 676 -17.88 11.37 19.04
CA LYS A 676 -19.31 11.50 19.42
C LYS A 676 -19.50 11.75 20.91
N LEU A 677 -18.58 11.24 21.73
CA LEU A 677 -18.59 11.40 23.18
C LEU A 677 -17.90 12.69 23.66
N ASP A 678 -17.43 13.53 22.74
CA ASP A 678 -16.72 14.79 23.02
C ASP A 678 -15.42 14.62 23.84
N ILE A 679 -14.81 13.42 23.77
CA ILE A 679 -13.50 13.12 24.38
C ILE A 679 -12.37 13.57 23.46
N VAL A 680 -12.58 13.39 22.15
CA VAL A 680 -11.70 13.90 21.08
C VAL A 680 -12.39 15.10 20.44
N LYS A 681 -11.81 16.29 20.60
CA LYS A 681 -12.36 17.52 20.02
C LYS A 681 -11.74 17.80 18.66
N ILE A 682 -12.58 18.12 17.68
CA ILE A 682 -12.15 18.46 16.31
C ILE A 682 -12.54 19.91 16.03
N GLY A 683 -11.54 20.76 15.75
CA GLY A 683 -11.75 22.04 15.08
C GLY A 683 -11.93 23.29 15.95
N ASP A 684 -11.51 23.33 17.22
CA ASP A 684 -11.58 24.58 18.01
C ASP A 684 -10.28 25.41 17.90
N LYS A 685 -10.37 26.66 17.42
CA LYS A 685 -9.22 27.55 17.16
C LYS A 685 -8.57 28.14 18.41
N ASN A 686 -9.15 27.97 19.60
CA ASN A 686 -8.68 28.67 20.80
C ASN A 686 -7.53 28.01 21.55
N ALA A 687 -6.95 26.94 21.02
CA ALA A 687 -6.00 26.20 21.81
C ALA A 687 -4.93 25.51 20.96
N LYS A 688 -3.80 26.20 20.84
CA LYS A 688 -2.52 25.49 20.64
C LYS A 688 -2.16 24.62 21.87
N ASP A 689 -2.91 24.76 22.98
CA ASP A 689 -2.72 24.06 24.27
C ASP A 689 -3.93 23.20 24.72
N ASP A 690 -4.92 22.91 23.86
CA ASP A 690 -6.02 22.01 24.26
C ASP A 690 -5.53 20.57 24.21
N ILE A 691 -5.38 20.01 25.40
CA ILE A 691 -4.97 18.64 25.67
C ILE A 691 -5.89 17.59 25.02
N HIS A 692 -7.07 17.99 24.52
CA HIS A 692 -7.97 17.11 23.77
C HIS A 692 -7.85 17.25 22.23
N ASN A 693 -6.82 17.91 21.73
CA ASN A 693 -6.55 18.08 20.30
C ASN A 693 -5.58 17.00 19.78
N TYR A 694 -6.14 15.98 19.13
CA TYR A 694 -5.40 14.84 18.55
C TYR A 694 -5.28 14.93 17.02
N ASN A 695 -5.46 16.12 16.43
CA ASN A 695 -5.60 16.23 14.98
C ASN A 695 -4.34 15.77 14.22
N ASN A 696 -3.15 16.04 14.74
CA ASN A 696 -1.89 15.68 14.08
C ASN A 696 -1.70 14.15 14.10
N GLU A 697 -1.88 13.54 15.26
CA GLU A 697 -1.76 12.10 15.49
C GLU A 697 -2.78 11.34 14.64
N LEU A 698 -4.03 11.82 14.59
CA LEU A 698 -5.07 11.22 13.77
C LEU A 698 -4.80 11.39 12.28
N GLN A 699 -4.23 12.52 11.83
CA GLN A 699 -3.85 12.68 10.43
C GLN A 699 -2.71 11.73 10.05
N VAL A 700 -1.67 11.61 10.87
CA VAL A 700 -0.55 10.67 10.66
C VAL A 700 -1.05 9.22 10.66
N LEU A 701 -1.91 8.86 11.61
CA LEU A 701 -2.51 7.53 11.67
C LEU A 701 -3.34 7.20 10.44
N LEU A 702 -4.12 8.15 9.92
CA LEU A 702 -5.10 7.89 8.87
C LEU A 702 -4.55 8.03 7.45
N ILE A 703 -3.53 8.86 7.22
CA ILE A 703 -3.09 9.25 5.86
C ILE A 703 -2.63 8.05 5.01
N GLY A 704 -1.85 7.14 5.58
CA GLY A 704 -1.40 5.90 4.90
C GLY A 704 -2.54 4.91 4.59
N TRP A 705 -3.72 5.13 5.18
CA TRP A 705 -4.86 4.23 5.09
C TRP A 705 -6.02 4.76 4.24
N ILE A 706 -5.98 6.02 3.79
CA ILE A 706 -7.03 6.66 2.96
C ILE A 706 -7.30 5.87 1.67
N GLY A 707 -6.24 5.33 1.05
CA GLY A 707 -6.35 4.51 -0.16
C GLY A 707 -6.86 3.09 0.08
N LYS A 708 -6.65 2.56 1.30
CA LYS A 708 -6.80 1.14 1.64
C LYS A 708 -8.08 0.83 2.45
N VAL A 709 -8.57 1.78 3.26
CA VAL A 709 -9.72 1.60 4.18
C VAL A 709 -10.73 2.75 4.03
N PRO A 710 -11.99 2.48 3.62
CA PRO A 710 -13.02 3.50 3.44
C PRO A 710 -13.35 4.31 4.69
N GLU A 711 -13.36 3.68 5.86
CA GLU A 711 -13.62 4.31 7.15
C GLU A 711 -12.53 5.32 7.51
N ALA A 712 -11.27 4.99 7.23
CA ALA A 712 -10.13 5.88 7.46
C ALA A 712 -10.21 7.11 6.57
N ARG A 713 -10.59 6.91 5.29
CA ARG A 713 -10.85 8.00 4.34
C ARG A 713 -11.95 8.94 4.83
N GLN A 714 -13.11 8.39 5.21
CA GLN A 714 -14.23 9.19 5.69
C GLN A 714 -13.85 10.01 6.92
N LEU A 715 -13.14 9.39 7.86
CA LEU A 715 -12.72 10.04 9.10
C LEU A 715 -11.68 11.13 8.85
N TYR A 716 -10.68 10.86 8.00
CA TYR A 716 -9.65 11.83 7.62
C TYR A 716 -10.28 13.07 6.96
N PHE A 717 -11.16 12.86 5.97
CA PHE A 717 -11.84 13.97 5.31
C PHE A 717 -12.83 14.68 6.22
N ARG A 718 -13.45 13.99 7.18
CA ARG A 718 -14.26 14.66 8.19
C ARG A 718 -13.42 15.59 9.07
N ILE A 719 -12.22 15.15 9.48
CA ILE A 719 -11.28 15.97 10.25
C ILE A 719 -10.80 17.17 9.42
N LYS A 720 -10.42 16.94 8.15
CA LYS A 720 -9.92 17.98 7.22
C LYS A 720 -11.01 18.96 6.75
N SER A 721 -12.23 18.48 6.50
CA SER A 721 -13.38 19.32 6.12
C SER A 721 -13.83 20.22 7.27
N LEU A 722 -13.85 19.74 8.51
CA LEU A 722 -14.15 20.59 9.68
C LEU A 722 -13.10 21.70 9.88
N GLN A 723 -11.84 21.45 9.51
CA GLN A 723 -10.79 22.48 9.48
C GLN A 723 -10.98 23.47 8.31
N ASN A 724 -11.47 23.00 7.15
CA ASN A 724 -11.70 23.81 5.96
C ASN A 724 -13.03 24.59 5.99
N ASP A 725 -14.12 24.06 6.54
CA ASP A 725 -15.43 24.73 6.64
C ASP A 725 -15.35 25.99 7.52
N GLN A 726 -14.41 26.03 8.48
CA GLN A 726 -14.09 27.24 9.26
C GLN A 726 -13.23 28.28 8.51
N ARG A 727 -12.74 27.97 7.30
CA ARG A 727 -12.21 28.97 6.35
C ARG A 727 -13.31 29.53 5.44
N VAL A 728 -14.49 28.90 5.39
CA VAL A 728 -15.56 29.18 4.41
C VAL A 728 -16.68 30.09 4.94
N GLU A 729 -16.71 30.45 6.24
CA GLU A 729 -17.74 31.39 6.75
C GLU A 729 -17.61 32.85 6.27
N ASN A 730 -16.61 33.19 5.46
CA ASN A 730 -16.50 34.50 4.77
C ASN A 730 -16.58 34.34 3.24
N VAL A 731 -17.70 33.82 2.71
CA VAL A 731 -18.01 33.99 1.29
C VAL A 731 -18.79 35.30 1.10
N GLU A 732 -18.04 36.40 0.99
CA GLU A 732 -18.53 37.57 0.27
C GLU A 732 -18.54 37.26 -1.24
N ASP A 733 -19.58 37.75 -1.94
CA ASP A 733 -19.74 37.76 -3.40
C ASP A 733 -18.52 38.43 -4.05
N ASN A 734 -17.49 37.65 -4.33
CA ASN A 734 -16.25 38.15 -4.89
C ASN A 734 -16.27 38.09 -6.43
N PRO A 735 -15.64 39.07 -7.12
CA PRO A 735 -15.66 39.15 -8.58
C PRO A 735 -14.93 37.96 -9.24
N PRO A 736 -15.32 37.57 -10.47
CA PRO A 736 -14.69 36.46 -11.21
C PRO A 736 -13.19 36.72 -11.41
N VAL A 737 -12.35 35.68 -11.25
CA VAL A 737 -10.89 35.80 -11.44
C VAL A 737 -10.58 36.04 -12.92
N ASP A 738 -9.68 36.99 -13.19
CA ASP A 738 -9.20 37.26 -14.55
C ASP A 738 -8.35 36.08 -15.07
N PRO A 739 -8.65 35.53 -16.27
CA PRO A 739 -7.83 34.51 -16.92
C PRO A 739 -6.33 34.83 -17.02
N SER A 740 -5.97 36.13 -17.04
CA SER A 740 -4.57 36.59 -17.11
C SER A 740 -3.81 36.26 -15.81
N GLN A 741 -4.44 36.45 -14.65
CA GLN A 741 -3.85 36.17 -13.34
C GLN A 741 -3.55 34.67 -13.18
N ARG A 742 -4.44 33.80 -13.68
CA ARG A 742 -4.24 32.35 -13.70
C ARG A 742 -3.02 31.95 -14.53
N LYS A 743 -2.84 32.54 -15.71
CA LYS A 743 -1.68 32.23 -16.57
C LYS A 743 -0.37 32.66 -15.92
N GLU A 744 -0.35 33.84 -15.29
CA GLU A 744 0.81 34.33 -14.55
C GLU A 744 1.15 33.44 -13.35
N LEU A 745 0.14 32.97 -12.62
CA LEU A 745 0.33 32.07 -11.49
C LEU A 745 0.88 30.71 -11.90
N LEU A 746 0.31 30.08 -12.94
CA LEU A 746 0.82 28.80 -13.47
C LEU A 746 2.24 28.95 -14.03
N ALA A 747 2.56 30.07 -14.68
CA ALA A 747 3.92 30.36 -15.13
C ALA A 747 4.90 30.49 -13.95
N LYS A 748 4.49 31.14 -12.86
CA LYS A 748 5.28 31.23 -11.62
C LYS A 748 5.52 29.82 -11.04
N TYR A 749 4.45 29.02 -10.90
CA TYR A 749 4.53 27.69 -10.31
C TYR A 749 5.28 26.66 -11.15
N SER A 750 5.43 26.88 -12.46
CA SER A 750 6.19 25.96 -13.32
C SER A 750 7.64 25.75 -12.85
N ALA A 751 8.25 26.79 -12.27
CA ALA A 751 9.62 26.78 -11.77
C ALA A 751 9.76 26.45 -10.28
N MET A 752 8.65 26.30 -9.54
CA MET A 752 8.66 26.03 -8.09
C MET A 752 8.58 24.52 -7.80
N THR A 753 8.98 24.11 -6.60
CA THR A 753 8.75 22.75 -6.07
C THR A 753 7.33 22.61 -5.51
N ALA A 754 6.87 21.38 -5.26
CA ALA A 754 5.55 21.14 -4.66
C ALA A 754 5.45 21.79 -3.26
N SER A 755 6.46 21.60 -2.42
CA SER A 755 6.58 22.19 -1.07
C SER A 755 6.54 23.72 -1.10
N GLU A 756 7.20 24.36 -2.08
CA GLU A 756 7.16 25.82 -2.25
C GLU A 756 5.77 26.33 -2.68
N ILE A 757 5.08 25.57 -3.53
CA ILE A 757 3.72 25.89 -3.99
C ILE A 757 2.73 25.78 -2.83
N ASP A 758 2.78 24.70 -2.05
CA ASP A 758 1.87 24.51 -0.92
C ASP A 758 2.04 25.62 0.13
N ASN A 759 3.29 26.00 0.44
CA ASN A 759 3.58 27.15 1.30
C ASN A 759 3.03 28.48 0.75
N ASP A 760 3.12 28.72 -0.57
CA ASP A 760 2.55 29.91 -1.20
C ASP A 760 1.01 29.91 -1.17
N LEU A 761 0.38 28.75 -1.33
CA LEU A 761 -1.09 28.60 -1.27
C LEU A 761 -1.63 28.77 0.15
N ASP A 762 -0.90 28.33 1.17
CA ASP A 762 -1.28 28.53 2.58
C ASP A 762 -1.08 29.98 3.04
N THR A 763 -0.07 30.67 2.52
CA THR A 763 0.23 32.06 2.88
C THR A 763 -0.53 33.10 2.04
N ASN A 764 -0.91 32.76 0.80
CA ASN A 764 -1.56 33.66 -0.14
C ASN A 764 -2.97 33.20 -0.53
N PRO A 765 -4.03 33.70 0.15
CA PRO A 765 -5.41 33.27 -0.09
C PRO A 765 -5.92 33.64 -1.49
N LEU A 766 -5.34 34.65 -2.15
CA LEU A 766 -5.70 35.00 -3.52
C LEU A 766 -5.22 33.93 -4.51
N ASN A 767 -4.01 33.41 -4.34
CA ASN A 767 -3.49 32.33 -5.18
C ASN A 767 -4.27 31.03 -4.97
N ALA A 768 -4.58 30.68 -3.70
CA ALA A 768 -5.44 29.55 -3.38
C ALA A 768 -6.81 29.65 -4.09
N ARG A 769 -7.41 30.85 -4.10
CA ARG A 769 -8.68 31.09 -4.79
C ARG A 769 -8.58 30.91 -6.30
N ILE A 770 -7.49 31.33 -6.93
CA ILE A 770 -7.25 31.15 -8.38
C ILE A 770 -7.21 29.66 -8.73
N VAL A 771 -6.50 28.86 -7.92
CA VAL A 771 -6.41 27.40 -8.08
C VAL A 771 -7.79 26.74 -7.90
N ASP A 772 -8.52 27.10 -6.84
CA ASP A 772 -9.84 26.54 -6.54
C ASP A 772 -10.88 26.88 -7.62
N GLU A 773 -10.89 28.12 -8.13
CA GLU A 773 -11.79 28.49 -9.23
C GLU A 773 -11.47 27.66 -10.48
N TYR A 774 -10.18 27.49 -10.78
CA TYR A 774 -9.79 26.73 -11.95
C TYR A 774 -10.17 25.25 -11.83
N ALA A 775 -9.99 24.65 -10.64
CA ALA A 775 -10.42 23.27 -10.38
C ALA A 775 -11.93 23.09 -10.61
N LYS A 776 -12.76 24.03 -10.10
CA LYS A 776 -14.22 24.06 -10.33
C LYS A 776 -14.60 24.18 -11.81
N ARG A 777 -13.83 24.93 -12.60
CA ARG A 777 -14.06 25.05 -14.05
C ARG A 777 -13.78 23.73 -14.77
N VAL A 778 -12.66 23.07 -14.44
CA VAL A 778 -12.29 21.75 -14.99
C VAL A 778 -13.34 20.71 -14.60
N GLU A 779 -13.78 20.70 -13.34
CA GLU A 779 -14.86 19.85 -12.85
C GLU A 779 -16.15 20.04 -13.67
N THR A 780 -16.63 21.28 -13.78
CA THR A 780 -17.86 21.59 -14.53
C THR A 780 -17.75 21.16 -16.00
N GLY A 781 -16.59 21.42 -16.62
CA GLY A 781 -16.31 21.00 -17.98
C GLY A 781 -16.33 19.48 -18.16
N LEU A 782 -15.69 18.76 -17.24
CA LEU A 782 -15.59 17.30 -17.30
C LEU A 782 -16.94 16.62 -17.05
N PHE A 783 -17.74 17.09 -16.08
CA PHE A 783 -19.12 16.61 -15.89
C PHE A 783 -19.99 16.85 -17.12
N ALA A 784 -19.85 18.00 -17.79
CA ALA A 784 -20.60 18.29 -19.02
C ALA A 784 -20.27 17.30 -20.15
N VAL A 785 -19.00 16.90 -20.26
CA VAL A 785 -18.53 15.92 -21.26
C VAL A 785 -18.99 14.51 -20.91
N LEU A 786 -18.79 14.06 -19.67
CA LEU A 786 -19.16 12.71 -19.22
C LEU A 786 -20.68 12.48 -19.22
N SER A 787 -21.48 13.54 -19.00
CA SER A 787 -22.95 13.49 -19.04
C SER A 787 -23.57 13.50 -20.45
N LYS A 788 -22.78 13.28 -21.50
CA LYS A 788 -23.19 13.29 -22.92
C LYS A 788 -23.90 14.59 -23.35
N GLY A 789 -23.40 15.75 -22.91
CA GLY A 789 -23.77 17.04 -23.49
C GLY A 789 -25.17 17.58 -23.14
N LYS A 790 -25.73 17.23 -21.97
CA LYS A 790 -26.92 17.93 -21.45
C LYS A 790 -26.65 19.38 -21.02
N ILE A 791 -25.38 19.76 -20.87
CA ILE A 791 -24.92 21.11 -20.62
C ILE A 791 -24.23 21.58 -21.91
N GLY A 792 -24.66 22.74 -22.44
CA GLY A 792 -24.30 23.22 -23.78
C GLY A 792 -22.79 23.28 -24.02
N LYS A 793 -22.36 22.95 -25.25
CA LYS A 793 -20.98 23.13 -25.72
C LYS A 793 -20.59 24.60 -25.59
N SER A 794 -19.78 24.93 -24.60
CA SER A 794 -19.15 26.25 -24.48
C SER A 794 -17.70 26.15 -24.96
N SER A 795 -17.26 27.09 -25.80
CA SER A 795 -15.85 27.23 -26.23
C SER A 795 -14.88 27.32 -25.03
N THR A 796 -15.39 27.75 -23.88
CA THR A 796 -14.65 27.84 -22.62
C THR A 796 -14.13 26.49 -22.10
N ILE A 797 -14.85 25.38 -22.34
CA ILE A 797 -14.42 24.04 -21.86
C ILE A 797 -13.17 23.59 -22.61
N GLN A 798 -13.10 23.85 -23.92
CA GLN A 798 -11.93 23.49 -24.73
C GLN A 798 -10.69 24.30 -24.31
N GLU A 799 -10.87 25.59 -24.01
CA GLU A 799 -9.79 26.45 -23.51
C GLU A 799 -9.29 26.00 -22.13
N ASP A 800 -10.20 25.62 -21.23
CA ASP A 800 -9.84 25.13 -19.89
C ASP A 800 -9.09 23.78 -19.99
N PHE A 801 -9.55 22.82 -20.81
CA PHE A 801 -8.83 21.56 -21.02
C PHE A 801 -7.49 21.75 -21.74
N HIS A 802 -7.42 22.66 -22.71
CA HIS A 802 -6.13 22.99 -23.34
C HIS A 802 -5.16 23.57 -22.32
N THR A 803 -5.63 24.48 -21.46
CA THR A 803 -4.82 25.05 -20.37
C THR A 803 -4.37 23.98 -19.38
N PHE A 804 -5.23 23.00 -19.09
CA PHE A 804 -4.92 21.85 -18.23
C PHE A 804 -3.80 21.01 -18.84
N MET A 805 -3.92 20.63 -20.12
CA MET A 805 -2.92 19.79 -20.77
C MET A 805 -1.57 20.51 -20.93
N VAL A 806 -1.56 21.80 -21.27
CA VAL A 806 -0.32 22.58 -21.42
C VAL A 806 0.41 22.72 -20.07
N ASN A 807 -0.32 22.87 -18.97
CA ASN A 807 0.25 23.06 -17.64
C ASN A 807 0.21 21.78 -16.79
N PHE A 808 0.00 20.60 -17.38
CA PHE A 808 -0.22 19.34 -16.67
C PHE A 808 0.85 19.08 -15.61
N ASN A 809 2.13 19.15 -16.01
CA ASN A 809 3.28 18.98 -15.13
C ASN A 809 3.31 20.00 -13.98
N THR A 810 2.85 21.23 -14.19
CA THR A 810 2.76 22.23 -13.11
C THR A 810 1.61 21.91 -12.17
N LEU A 811 0.45 21.53 -12.71
CA LEU A 811 -0.75 21.16 -11.93
C LEU A 811 -0.51 19.91 -11.07
N CYS A 812 0.30 18.96 -11.54
CA CYS A 812 0.74 17.80 -10.77
C CYS A 812 1.58 18.14 -9.53
N LYS A 813 2.16 19.34 -9.45
CA LYS A 813 2.84 19.81 -8.23
C LYS A 813 1.89 20.50 -7.23
N ILE A 814 0.61 20.66 -7.58
CA ILE A 814 -0.37 21.38 -6.76
C ILE A 814 -1.30 20.36 -6.08
N GLU A 815 -0.95 19.95 -4.86
CA GLU A 815 -1.67 18.91 -4.11
C GLU A 815 -3.16 19.24 -3.96
N ARG A 816 -3.46 20.48 -3.55
CA ARG A 816 -4.83 21.00 -3.41
C ARG A 816 -5.68 20.84 -4.68
N PHE A 817 -5.07 20.99 -5.86
CA PHE A 817 -5.77 20.87 -7.14
C PHE A 817 -6.03 19.41 -7.51
N ALA A 818 -5.05 18.53 -7.29
CA ALA A 818 -5.16 17.09 -7.50
C ALA A 818 -6.22 16.47 -6.60
N GLU A 819 -6.18 16.79 -5.29
CA GLU A 819 -7.11 16.32 -4.27
C GLU A 819 -8.55 16.70 -4.63
N TYR A 820 -8.81 17.98 -4.94
CA TYR A 820 -10.14 18.47 -5.27
C TYR A 820 -10.76 17.72 -6.46
N LEU A 821 -10.03 17.60 -7.57
CA LEU A 821 -10.56 16.96 -8.77
C LEU A 821 -10.75 15.45 -8.56
N PHE A 822 -9.82 14.79 -7.89
CA PHE A 822 -9.95 13.36 -7.65
C PHE A 822 -11.16 13.03 -6.75
N GLU A 823 -11.39 13.79 -5.68
CA GLU A 823 -12.55 13.62 -4.80
C GLU A 823 -13.88 13.69 -5.59
N LYS A 824 -13.98 14.61 -6.56
CA LYS A 824 -15.22 14.78 -7.36
C LYS A 824 -15.44 13.66 -8.38
N PHE A 825 -14.38 13.07 -8.91
CA PHE A 825 -14.48 12.07 -9.97
C PHE A 825 -14.22 10.65 -9.50
N GLU A 826 -13.83 10.41 -8.24
CA GLU A 826 -13.59 9.07 -7.69
C GLU A 826 -14.77 8.12 -7.91
N ALA A 827 -15.98 8.54 -7.54
CA ALA A 827 -17.18 7.72 -7.74
C ALA A 827 -17.42 7.39 -9.23
N VAL A 828 -17.11 8.32 -10.13
CA VAL A 828 -17.25 8.14 -11.58
C VAL A 828 -16.19 7.17 -12.11
N ILE A 829 -14.98 7.26 -11.59
CA ILE A 829 -13.84 6.39 -11.89
C ILE A 829 -14.15 4.95 -11.46
N THR A 830 -14.68 4.73 -10.26
CA THR A 830 -14.96 3.39 -9.71
C THR A 830 -16.23 2.76 -10.29
N SER A 831 -17.31 3.54 -10.48
CA SER A 831 -18.61 3.00 -10.91
C SER A 831 -18.86 3.07 -12.43
N GLY A 832 -18.14 3.95 -13.13
CA GLY A 832 -18.40 4.29 -14.52
C GLY A 832 -19.67 5.13 -14.74
N GLU A 833 -20.35 5.57 -13.68
CA GLU A 833 -21.58 6.37 -13.77
C GLU A 833 -21.33 7.83 -13.33
N ALA A 834 -21.59 8.78 -14.22
CA ALA A 834 -21.56 10.20 -13.91
C ALA A 834 -22.90 10.62 -13.27
N VAL A 835 -23.00 10.52 -11.94
CA VAL A 835 -24.15 11.07 -11.19
C VAL A 835 -23.80 12.48 -10.70
N TYR A 836 -24.44 13.48 -11.29
CA TYR A 836 -24.36 14.86 -10.79
C TYR A 836 -25.14 14.96 -9.48
N SER A 837 -24.45 14.96 -8.33
CA SER A 837 -25.10 15.19 -7.04
C SER A 837 -25.22 16.69 -6.80
N ASP A 838 -26.34 17.27 -7.21
CA ASP A 838 -26.69 18.63 -6.82
C ASP A 838 -27.18 18.59 -5.36
N LYS A 839 -26.25 18.55 -4.39
CA LYS A 839 -26.57 18.78 -2.98
C LYS A 839 -26.71 20.28 -2.74
N SER A 840 -27.63 20.93 -3.44
CA SER A 840 -28.00 22.31 -3.17
C SER A 840 -29.44 22.62 -3.55
N LEU A 841 -30.41 21.81 -3.13
CA LEU A 841 -31.82 22.16 -2.89
C LEU A 841 -32.63 20.88 -2.66
N ASP A 842 -32.68 20.39 -1.42
CA ASP A 842 -33.91 19.85 -0.86
C ASP A 842 -33.76 19.63 0.65
N SER A 843 -34.58 20.35 1.41
CA SER A 843 -34.76 20.19 2.85
C SER A 843 -35.26 18.78 3.20
N PRO A 844 -34.85 18.20 4.35
CA PRO A 844 -35.28 16.87 4.74
C PRO A 844 -36.77 16.88 5.14
N LYS A 845 -37.58 16.08 4.46
CA LYS A 845 -38.91 15.71 4.97
C LYS A 845 -38.79 14.39 5.73
N SER A 846 -38.90 14.56 7.05
CA SER A 846 -39.34 13.64 8.11
C SER A 846 -39.69 12.19 7.74
N GLU A 847 -39.09 11.32 8.54
CA GLU A 847 -39.47 9.95 8.88
C GLU A 847 -40.98 9.68 8.89
N ASP A 848 -41.36 8.48 8.42
CA ASP A 848 -42.41 7.73 9.10
C ASP A 848 -42.12 6.23 9.03
N LEU A 849 -42.22 5.61 10.20
CA LEU A 849 -41.89 4.25 10.55
C LEU A 849 -43.06 3.29 10.30
N MET A 850 -42.70 2.02 9.99
CA MET A 850 -43.39 0.77 10.36
C MET A 850 -44.70 0.38 9.65
N ALA A 851 -44.66 -0.79 8.97
CA ALA A 851 -45.62 -1.88 9.20
C ALA A 851 -45.08 -3.21 8.67
N GLU A 852 -44.69 -4.09 9.60
CA GLU A 852 -44.51 -5.52 9.39
C GLU A 852 -45.85 -6.22 9.06
N SER A 853 -45.80 -7.28 8.24
CA SER A 853 -45.99 -8.67 8.70
C SER A 853 -46.68 -9.61 7.68
N LYS A 854 -45.94 -10.67 7.36
CA LYS A 854 -46.33 -12.10 7.23
C LYS A 854 -47.39 -12.53 6.20
N ASN A 855 -46.99 -13.46 5.31
CA ASN A 855 -47.43 -14.86 5.50
C ASN A 855 -46.59 -15.87 4.72
N GLU A 856 -46.26 -16.95 5.42
CA GLU A 856 -45.65 -18.20 4.97
C GLU A 856 -46.63 -19.05 4.13
N ASN A 857 -46.12 -19.82 3.15
CA ASN A 857 -46.07 -21.29 3.26
C ASN A 857 -45.58 -21.99 2.00
N ALA A 858 -44.91 -23.12 2.26
CA ALA A 858 -44.22 -24.05 1.39
C ALA A 858 -45.09 -24.78 0.35
N ASN A 859 -44.48 -25.19 -0.77
CA ASN A 859 -44.32 -26.62 -1.11
C ASN A 859 -43.57 -26.85 -2.44
N ASP A 860 -42.54 -27.70 -2.33
CA ASP A 860 -42.17 -28.85 -3.17
C ASP A 860 -42.46 -28.90 -4.68
N GLY A 861 -41.38 -29.19 -5.43
CA GLY A 861 -41.24 -30.53 -6.02
C GLY A 861 -41.62 -30.75 -7.50
N ASN A 862 -40.58 -31.01 -8.31
CA ASN A 862 -40.54 -31.86 -9.51
C ASN A 862 -41.23 -31.45 -10.85
N THR A 863 -40.35 -31.12 -11.80
CA THR A 863 -40.22 -31.51 -13.24
C THR A 863 -41.15 -32.59 -13.84
N PRO A 864 -41.15 -32.87 -15.18
CA PRO A 864 -40.79 -32.09 -16.38
C PRO A 864 -41.80 -32.26 -17.57
N LYS A 865 -41.46 -31.65 -18.73
CA LYS A 865 -41.61 -32.14 -20.13
C LYS A 865 -42.50 -31.36 -21.11
N SER A 866 -41.81 -30.90 -22.18
CA SER A 866 -42.20 -31.00 -23.60
C SER A 866 -43.35 -30.08 -24.06
N SER A 867 -43.45 -29.59 -25.29
CA SER A 867 -42.60 -29.64 -26.48
C SER A 867 -43.13 -28.62 -27.50
N ASN A 868 -42.21 -28.11 -28.31
CA ASN A 868 -42.34 -27.84 -29.75
C ASN A 868 -43.56 -27.09 -30.35
N LYS A 869 -43.17 -25.95 -30.94
CA LYS A 869 -43.30 -25.61 -32.38
C LYS A 869 -44.60 -24.99 -32.93
N LYS A 870 -44.35 -23.79 -33.47
CA LYS A 870 -44.60 -23.33 -34.84
C LYS A 870 -45.98 -22.77 -35.21
N LYS A 871 -45.90 -21.48 -35.60
CA LYS A 871 -46.15 -20.92 -36.95
C LYS A 871 -47.40 -20.03 -37.13
N THR A 872 -47.05 -18.84 -37.64
CA THR A 872 -47.64 -18.10 -38.78
C THR A 872 -48.83 -17.16 -38.56
N ASN A 873 -48.50 -15.87 -38.78
CA ASN A 873 -49.14 -14.91 -39.69
C ASN A 873 -50.67 -14.86 -39.75
N SER A 874 -51.25 -13.69 -39.47
CA SER A 874 -51.41 -12.66 -40.52
C SER A 874 -52.23 -11.44 -40.05
N LYS A 875 -51.97 -10.35 -40.78
CA LYS A 875 -52.44 -8.97 -40.66
C LYS A 875 -53.95 -8.79 -40.82
N SER A 876 -54.53 -7.78 -40.15
CA SER A 876 -55.10 -6.55 -40.76
C SER A 876 -55.98 -5.81 -39.72
N LYS A 877 -55.60 -4.61 -39.25
CA LYS A 877 -55.86 -3.25 -39.80
C LYS A 877 -57.34 -2.91 -40.07
N LYS A 878 -57.93 -2.05 -39.23
CA LYS A 878 -58.29 -0.62 -39.49
C LYS A 878 -59.19 -0.11 -38.35
N LYS A 879 -58.80 0.98 -37.66
CA LYS A 879 -59.26 2.39 -37.85
C LYS A 879 -60.77 2.57 -37.56
N THR A 880 -61.28 3.54 -36.79
CA THR A 880 -60.77 4.84 -36.31
C THR A 880 -61.85 5.49 -35.42
N LYS A 881 -61.43 6.31 -34.44
CA LYS A 881 -62.05 7.58 -33.98
C LYS A 881 -63.44 7.49 -33.29
N SER A 882 -63.79 8.29 -32.28
CA SER A 882 -63.14 9.41 -31.59
C SER A 882 -63.94 9.79 -30.33
N LYS A 883 -63.28 10.57 -29.45
CA LYS A 883 -63.79 11.67 -28.60
C LYS A 883 -64.37 11.35 -27.21
N LYS A 884 -63.71 12.00 -26.23
CA LYS A 884 -64.21 12.81 -25.08
C LYS A 884 -65.24 12.14 -24.15
N SER A 885 -65.19 12.24 -22.83
CA SER A 885 -64.46 13.11 -21.90
C SER A 885 -64.68 12.62 -20.46
N ARG A 886 -63.75 12.98 -19.57
CA ARG A 886 -63.93 13.26 -18.12
C ARG A 886 -64.51 12.14 -17.24
N THR A 887 -63.68 11.67 -16.32
CA THR A 887 -63.56 12.29 -14.99
C THR A 887 -62.14 12.13 -14.48
#